data_AF-A0A4R7T0B8-F1
#
_entry.id   AF-A0A4R7T0B8-F1
#
_cell.length_a   1.000
_cell.length_b   1.000
_cell.length_c   1.000
_cell.angle_alpha   90.00
_cell.angle_beta   90.00
_cell.angle_gamma   90.00
#
_symmetry.space_group_name_H-M   'P 1'
#
loop_
_entity.id
_entity.type
_entity.pdbx_description
1 polymer ?
#
loop_
_entity_poly.entity_id
_entity_poly.type
_entity_poly.pdbx_seq_one_letter_code
_entity_poly.pdbx_strand_id
1 'polypeptide(L)'
;MLGNRRRLRLAVIGALVAVVALPSYAAYADDPTPPPPASVTDVKRSLEQLQAEAAAIQADFAKTTIAYTNALKAVQTTEAAAKKAEQYAAGKKSVSDVERRKLGLVTAQAYQLGIPTVIGTESMLWSLAPIAENLQEIADRQAAIRQLGSTQVSQYQAATAAQNAAGTAADDAARKRAAADQAAQTARTLGLEVKSKAAEASVAMQDQMADLAGASQMSSQLQNSRNAAAFAKWQAYLTDLAATKVIPPAAGTMRNPAKLPAGLKPYVAAGHNVPGAASVVSGGRTVRVLSAETIRAVNQAFSLLGKPYGVGATGPDKFGCLGAARVAWQPYAKLPNLISKVYPNYQKVPTASIQPGDLLLIGNRSIGLFHIGVALDGNEMIAADEAKGSVTVTNVPDNLYAALRPTLGQPTKPQRPPASTTQAYQFRCGNTATSYDVGTGAWTWPISEGQYEIGTPFGQAGPLWASGFHTGQDFVAPVGTTVRAVTAGTVRIEHPAWAGNLVRIDHGNGLETLYAHLSTITVADGAHVVAGQQIGAVGTEGNSTGPHLHFEVHLGGDTVNPMPFLATGSTSTGWGGYSNGMIPADKLCGISGGSGHMLRCDAAAAYQQLASAYKGQFGKTLCITDSYRSYASQVDLYGRKPSLAALPGTSNHGWGVAVDLCGGIDHFGTAQYQWMLSHAPAFGWVHPSWANQGGGREEPWHWEFGKPANA
;
A
#
# COMPACT_ATOMS: atom_id res chain seq x y z
N MET A 1 58.42 8.45 50.26
CA MET A 1 58.26 8.30 51.72
C MET A 1 57.05 7.41 51.96
N LEU A 2 57.29 6.16 52.43
CA LEU A 2 56.76 5.58 53.69
C LEU A 2 55.22 5.49 53.69
N GLY A 3 54.60 4.32 53.48
CA GLY A 3 54.56 3.18 54.42
C GLY A 3 53.51 3.47 55.51
N ASN A 4 52.59 2.60 55.95
CA ASN A 4 52.59 1.15 55.98
C ASN A 4 51.24 0.66 56.58
N ARG A 5 50.67 -0.44 56.04
CA ARG A 5 50.09 -1.62 56.75
C ARG A 5 48.87 -1.47 57.68
N ARG A 6 47.85 -2.32 57.44
CA ARG A 6 47.61 -3.63 58.09
C ARG A 6 46.51 -4.42 57.34
N ARG A 7 46.87 -5.52 56.65
CA ARG A 7 46.78 -6.97 57.01
C ARG A 7 45.40 -7.59 56.71
N LEU A 8 45.18 -8.50 55.74
CA LEU A 8 45.68 -9.87 55.39
C LEU A 8 44.78 -11.02 55.89
N ARG A 9 44.29 -11.86 54.96
CA ARG A 9 44.30 -13.36 54.87
C ARG A 9 43.03 -13.86 54.13
N LEU A 10 43.08 -14.42 52.91
CA LEU A 10 43.59 -15.71 52.40
C LEU A 10 42.54 -16.86 52.40
N ALA A 11 42.12 -17.22 51.18
CA ALA A 11 41.79 -18.54 50.59
C ALA A 11 40.68 -19.43 51.17
N VAL A 12 39.81 -19.98 50.30
CA VAL A 12 39.86 -21.39 49.81
C VAL A 12 38.66 -21.69 48.88
N ILE A 13 38.93 -22.56 47.90
CA ILE A 13 38.08 -23.18 46.86
C ILE A 13 36.93 -24.03 47.46
N GLY A 14 35.77 -24.05 46.81
CA GLY A 14 34.72 -25.04 47.06
C GLY A 14 33.63 -25.03 45.99
N ALA A 15 33.61 -26.06 45.14
CA ALA A 15 32.52 -26.37 44.22
C ALA A 15 31.29 -26.82 45.01
N LEU A 16 30.08 -26.42 44.57
CA LEU A 16 28.85 -27.04 45.05
C LEU A 16 27.75 -27.03 43.98
N VAL A 17 27.39 -28.26 43.64
CA VAL A 17 26.23 -28.72 42.87
C VAL A 17 24.96 -28.20 43.54
N ALA A 18 24.07 -27.58 42.76
CA ALA A 18 22.70 -27.30 43.18
C ALA A 18 21.72 -28.10 42.32
N VAL A 19 21.28 -29.22 42.89
CA VAL A 19 20.07 -29.96 42.53
C VAL A 19 18.88 -29.03 42.76
N VAL A 20 18.10 -28.73 41.73
CA VAL A 20 16.78 -28.11 41.90
C VAL A 20 15.73 -29.21 41.85
N ALA A 21 15.14 -29.45 43.02
CA ALA A 21 13.99 -30.32 43.22
C ALA A 21 12.76 -29.77 42.47
N LEU A 22 12.04 -30.67 41.80
CA LEU A 22 10.71 -30.43 41.26
C LEU A 22 9.68 -30.42 42.41
N PRO A 23 8.67 -29.52 42.40
CA PRO A 23 7.48 -29.74 43.21
C PRO A 23 6.60 -30.80 42.54
N SER A 24 6.37 -31.88 43.25
CA SER A 24 5.33 -32.86 42.99
C SER A 24 3.95 -32.27 43.28
N TYR A 25 3.10 -32.19 42.24
CA TYR A 25 1.64 -32.15 42.40
C TYR A 25 1.08 -33.51 42.01
N ALA A 26 0.51 -34.20 42.99
CA ALA A 26 -0.28 -35.40 42.78
C ALA A 26 -1.77 -35.05 42.86
N ALA A 27 -2.50 -35.59 41.87
CA ALA A 27 -3.91 -35.95 41.86
C ALA A 27 -4.99 -34.85 41.88
N TYR A 28 -5.49 -34.53 40.68
CA TYR A 28 -6.93 -34.61 40.41
C TYR A 28 -7.10 -35.49 39.17
N ALA A 29 -7.71 -36.65 39.34
CA ALA A 29 -8.20 -37.48 38.26
C ALA A 29 -9.60 -36.96 37.87
N ASP A 30 -9.80 -36.64 36.59
CA ASP A 30 -10.87 -37.20 35.73
C ASP A 30 -10.92 -36.42 34.39
N ASP A 31 -10.67 -37.17 33.29
CA ASP A 31 -10.70 -36.84 31.85
C ASP A 31 -9.63 -35.87 31.24
N PRO A 32 -8.67 -36.38 30.42
CA PRO A 32 -7.84 -35.56 29.55
C PRO A 32 -7.99 -35.98 28.08
N THR A 33 -9.12 -35.66 27.45
CA THR A 33 -9.02 -35.21 26.05
C THR A 33 -8.70 -33.71 26.08
N PRO A 34 -7.43 -33.28 25.85
CA PRO A 34 -7.23 -31.88 25.54
C PRO A 34 -8.01 -31.60 24.25
N PRO A 35 -8.81 -30.52 24.18
CA PRO A 35 -9.37 -30.10 22.89
C PRO A 35 -8.21 -29.97 21.90
N PRO A 36 -8.42 -30.30 20.61
CA PRO A 36 -7.37 -30.15 19.61
C PRO A 36 -6.81 -28.73 19.74
N PRO A 37 -5.48 -28.55 19.72
CA PRO A 37 -4.92 -27.20 19.77
C PRO A 37 -5.53 -26.43 18.60
N ALA A 38 -6.33 -25.44 18.95
CA ALA A 38 -6.98 -24.56 18.02
C ALA A 38 -5.91 -24.02 17.06
N SER A 39 -6.26 -23.97 15.78
CA SER A 39 -5.66 -23.07 14.80
C SER A 39 -5.29 -21.75 15.49
N VAL A 40 -4.11 -21.21 15.22
CA VAL A 40 -3.56 -19.92 15.68
C VAL A 40 -4.63 -18.83 15.91
N THR A 41 -5.38 -18.90 17.01
CA THR A 41 -6.41 -17.92 17.40
C THR A 41 -6.23 -17.43 18.83
N ASP A 42 -5.25 -17.94 19.57
CA ASP A 42 -4.94 -17.51 20.96
C ASP A 42 -3.63 -16.72 21.06
N VAL A 43 -3.48 -15.72 20.20
CA VAL A 43 -2.86 -14.46 20.59
C VAL A 43 -4.03 -13.55 20.94
N LYS A 44 -3.94 -12.73 21.99
CA LYS A 44 -5.00 -11.79 22.44
C LYS A 44 -5.64 -10.93 21.32
N ARG A 45 -5.04 -10.89 20.12
CA ARG A 45 -5.64 -10.46 18.87
C ARG A 45 -5.29 -11.46 17.75
N SER A 46 -6.27 -11.92 16.96
CA SER A 46 -6.03 -12.72 15.76
C SER A 46 -5.37 -11.88 14.65
N LEU A 47 -4.71 -12.52 13.67
CA LEU A 47 -4.15 -11.82 12.50
C LEU A 47 -5.23 -11.00 11.76
N GLU A 48 -6.44 -11.55 11.68
CA GLU A 48 -7.62 -10.89 11.11
C GLU A 48 -8.03 -9.65 11.92
N GLN A 49 -7.95 -9.70 13.26
CA GLN A 49 -8.20 -8.55 14.13
C GLN A 49 -7.12 -7.47 13.98
N LEU A 50 -5.84 -7.86 13.87
CA LEU A 50 -4.75 -6.91 13.61
C LEU A 50 -4.90 -6.24 12.24
N GLN A 51 -5.31 -7.00 11.21
CA GLN A 51 -5.59 -6.46 9.88
C GLN A 51 -6.80 -5.53 9.86
N ALA A 52 -7.88 -5.86 10.59
CA ALA A 52 -9.06 -5.02 10.72
C ALA A 52 -8.76 -3.71 11.50
N GLU A 53 -7.98 -3.80 12.58
CA GLU A 53 -7.51 -2.62 13.33
C GLU A 53 -6.60 -1.72 12.46
N ALA A 54 -5.69 -2.32 11.69
CA ALA A 54 -4.83 -1.58 10.75
C ALA A 54 -5.66 -0.88 9.68
N ALA A 55 -6.65 -1.57 9.09
CA ALA A 55 -7.55 -1.02 8.09
C ALA A 55 -8.42 0.11 8.68
N ALA A 56 -8.89 -0.02 9.92
CA ALA A 56 -9.67 1.01 10.60
C ALA A 56 -8.84 2.27 10.89
N ILE A 57 -7.61 2.11 11.37
CA ILE A 57 -6.67 3.23 11.60
C ILE A 57 -6.32 3.93 10.28
N GLN A 58 -6.09 3.15 9.21
CA GLN A 58 -5.82 3.69 7.88
C GLN A 58 -7.04 4.41 7.28
N ALA A 59 -8.25 3.87 7.47
CA ALA A 59 -9.49 4.48 6.99
C ALA A 59 -9.81 5.79 7.74
N ASP A 60 -9.65 5.81 9.06
CA ASP A 60 -9.84 7.00 9.88
C ASP A 60 -8.83 8.10 9.55
N PHE A 61 -7.56 7.72 9.38
CA PHE A 61 -6.51 8.63 8.93
C PHE A 61 -6.77 9.19 7.52
N ALA A 62 -7.18 8.34 6.57
CA ALA A 62 -7.52 8.74 5.22
C ALA A 62 -8.72 9.71 5.19
N LYS A 63 -9.74 9.45 6.01
CA LYS A 63 -10.92 10.31 6.14
C LYS A 63 -10.55 11.72 6.63
N THR A 64 -9.74 11.84 7.68
CA THR A 64 -9.30 13.14 8.19
C THR A 64 -8.39 13.86 7.20
N THR A 65 -7.56 13.12 6.45
CA THR A 65 -6.69 13.68 5.40
C THR A 65 -7.50 14.25 4.22
N ILE A 66 -8.57 13.56 3.79
CA ILE A 66 -9.49 14.05 2.77
C ILE A 66 -10.21 15.31 3.25
N ALA A 67 -10.71 15.31 4.50
CA ALA A 67 -11.34 16.48 5.10
C ALA A 67 -10.40 17.70 5.13
N TYR A 68 -9.14 17.49 5.52
CA TYR A 68 -8.11 18.53 5.51
C TYR A 68 -7.82 19.05 4.10
N THR A 69 -7.68 18.16 3.11
CA THR A 69 -7.42 18.53 1.72
C THR A 69 -8.58 19.36 1.13
N ASN A 70 -9.82 18.97 1.43
CA ASN A 70 -11.00 19.74 1.03
C ASN A 70 -11.05 21.11 1.71
N ALA A 71 -10.67 21.20 2.98
CA ALA A 71 -10.57 22.47 3.70
C ALA A 71 -9.50 23.39 3.09
N LEU A 72 -8.35 22.85 2.65
CA LEU A 72 -7.34 23.64 1.94
C LEU A 72 -7.85 24.16 0.58
N LYS A 73 -8.61 23.36 -0.17
CA LYS A 73 -9.25 23.81 -1.42
C LYS A 73 -10.26 24.94 -1.14
N ALA A 74 -11.00 24.84 -0.04
CA ALA A 74 -11.92 25.89 0.40
C ALA A 74 -11.18 27.19 0.75
N VAL A 75 -10.02 27.12 1.40
CA VAL A 75 -9.16 28.29 1.66
C VAL A 75 -8.76 28.97 0.35
N GLN A 76 -8.31 28.21 -0.64
CA GLN A 76 -7.89 28.78 -1.92
C GLN A 76 -9.03 29.51 -2.64
N THR A 77 -10.21 28.89 -2.72
CA THR A 77 -11.36 29.46 -3.44
C THR A 77 -11.93 30.67 -2.72
N THR A 78 -12.05 30.61 -1.39
CA THR A 78 -12.58 31.72 -0.58
C THR A 78 -11.62 32.90 -0.52
N GLU A 79 -10.31 32.66 -0.42
CA GLU A 79 -9.28 33.71 -0.44
C GLU A 79 -9.25 34.44 -1.79
N ALA A 80 -9.34 33.70 -2.91
CA ALA A 80 -9.42 34.30 -4.24
C ALA A 80 -10.70 35.14 -4.40
N ALA A 81 -11.84 34.66 -3.90
CA ALA A 81 -13.10 35.39 -3.92
C ALA A 81 -13.06 36.65 -3.04
N ALA A 82 -12.44 36.58 -1.86
CA ALA A 82 -12.25 37.72 -0.96
C ALA A 82 -11.40 38.80 -1.62
N LYS A 83 -10.24 38.44 -2.18
CA LYS A 83 -9.36 39.40 -2.89
C LYS A 83 -10.06 40.08 -4.06
N LYS A 84 -10.83 39.33 -4.85
CA LYS A 84 -11.60 39.89 -5.98
C LYS A 84 -12.68 40.86 -5.49
N ALA A 85 -13.39 40.53 -4.42
CA ALA A 85 -14.42 41.39 -3.84
C ALA A 85 -13.82 42.67 -3.22
N GLU A 86 -12.68 42.56 -2.54
CA GLU A 86 -11.94 43.70 -1.97
C GLU A 86 -11.46 44.68 -3.05
N GLN A 87 -10.90 44.16 -4.15
CA GLN A 87 -10.51 44.97 -5.30
C GLN A 87 -11.72 45.70 -5.92
N TYR A 88 -12.84 45.00 -6.07
CA TYR A 88 -14.07 45.60 -6.58
C TYR A 88 -14.61 46.69 -5.65
N ALA A 89 -14.62 46.44 -4.34
CA ALA A 89 -15.03 47.41 -3.33
C ALA A 89 -14.14 48.65 -3.33
N ALA A 90 -12.81 48.48 -3.45
CA ALA A 90 -11.87 49.58 -3.59
C ALA A 90 -12.16 50.44 -4.83
N GLY A 91 -12.46 49.80 -5.97
CA GLY A 91 -12.88 50.49 -7.19
C GLY A 91 -14.16 51.31 -7.00
N LYS A 92 -15.19 50.73 -6.37
CA LYS A 92 -16.46 51.44 -6.09
C LYS A 92 -16.28 52.59 -5.11
N LYS A 93 -15.44 52.43 -4.10
CA LYS A 93 -15.08 53.51 -3.17
C LYS A 93 -14.44 54.69 -3.90
N SER A 94 -13.50 54.42 -4.81
CA SER A 94 -12.87 55.47 -5.63
C SER A 94 -13.90 56.24 -6.48
N VAL A 95 -14.88 55.54 -7.08
CA VAL A 95 -15.98 56.19 -7.82
C VAL A 95 -16.83 57.06 -6.90
N SER A 96 -17.22 56.54 -5.72
CA SER A 96 -17.98 57.31 -4.72
C SER A 96 -17.24 58.57 -4.29
N ASP A 97 -15.92 58.49 -4.07
CA ASP A 97 -15.10 59.65 -3.70
C ASP A 97 -15.01 60.69 -4.84
N VAL A 98 -14.99 60.25 -6.11
CA VAL A 98 -15.07 61.16 -7.27
C VAL A 98 -16.42 61.87 -7.33
N GLU A 99 -17.54 61.16 -7.19
CA GLU A 99 -18.88 61.76 -7.25
C GLU A 99 -19.13 62.71 -6.08
N ARG A 100 -18.65 62.38 -4.87
CA ARG A 100 -18.69 63.30 -3.73
C ARG A 100 -17.89 64.58 -3.98
N ARG A 101 -16.71 64.49 -4.61
CA ARG A 101 -15.93 65.67 -5.01
C ARG A 101 -16.69 66.55 -6.00
N LYS A 102 -17.32 65.97 -7.03
CA LYS A 102 -18.16 66.72 -8.00
C LYS A 102 -19.32 67.43 -7.31
N LEU A 103 -20.04 66.74 -6.42
CA LEU A 103 -21.12 67.33 -5.63
C LEU A 103 -20.62 68.49 -4.77
N GLY A 104 -19.45 68.34 -4.13
CA GLY A 104 -18.81 69.40 -3.35
C GLY A 104 -18.50 70.65 -4.18
N LEU A 105 -17.99 70.47 -5.40
CA LEU A 105 -17.70 71.58 -6.33
C LEU A 105 -18.97 72.32 -6.76
N VAL A 106 -20.02 71.59 -7.17
CA VAL A 106 -21.31 72.20 -7.56
C VAL A 106 -21.96 72.93 -6.39
N THR A 107 -21.87 72.37 -5.18
CA THR A 107 -22.41 73.00 -3.97
C THR A 107 -21.64 74.26 -3.60
N ALA A 108 -20.30 74.26 -3.71
CA ALA A 108 -19.48 75.44 -3.50
C ALA A 108 -19.77 76.55 -4.53
N GLN A 109 -19.96 76.18 -5.80
CA GLN A 109 -20.33 77.13 -6.86
C GLN A 109 -21.71 77.76 -6.61
N ALA A 110 -22.70 76.96 -6.19
CA ALA A 110 -24.03 77.46 -5.83
C ALA A 110 -23.95 78.47 -4.66
N TYR A 111 -23.16 78.15 -3.64
CA TYR A 111 -22.95 79.03 -2.47
C TYR A 111 -22.28 80.37 -2.86
N GLN A 112 -21.25 80.34 -3.72
CA GLN A 112 -20.57 81.55 -4.20
C GLN A 112 -21.48 82.47 -5.01
N LEU A 113 -22.46 81.92 -5.72
CA LEU A 113 -23.43 82.68 -6.52
C LEU A 113 -24.63 83.19 -5.70
N GLY A 114 -24.63 82.99 -4.38
CA GLY A 114 -25.75 83.39 -3.51
C GLY A 114 -27.04 82.61 -3.77
N ILE A 115 -26.93 81.44 -4.42
CA ILE A 115 -28.07 80.57 -4.72
C ILE A 115 -28.35 79.73 -3.47
N PRO A 116 -29.55 79.81 -2.87
CA PRO A 116 -29.89 79.00 -1.70
C PRO A 116 -29.80 77.52 -2.05
N THR A 117 -28.98 76.77 -1.31
CA THR A 117 -28.88 75.31 -1.44
C THR A 117 -30.06 74.65 -0.71
N VAL A 118 -31.26 74.72 -1.28
CA VAL A 118 -32.43 74.01 -0.71
C VAL A 118 -33.05 73.11 -1.77
N ILE A 119 -33.06 71.81 -1.46
CA ILE A 119 -33.78 70.77 -2.17
C ILE A 119 -35.28 71.04 -1.93
N GLY A 120 -35.93 71.79 -2.84
CA GLY A 120 -37.36 72.10 -2.76
C GLY A 120 -37.73 73.26 -3.68
N THR A 121 -38.32 72.96 -4.83
CA THR A 121 -38.56 73.88 -5.96
C THR A 121 -39.62 74.96 -5.74
N GLU A 122 -40.17 75.17 -4.54
CA GLU A 122 -41.37 76.01 -4.39
C GLU A 122 -41.17 77.40 -3.76
N SER A 123 -40.05 77.73 -3.13
CA SER A 123 -39.91 78.99 -2.38
C SER A 123 -39.10 80.10 -3.05
N MET A 124 -38.74 79.96 -4.34
CA MET A 124 -37.74 80.81 -5.00
C MET A 124 -38.30 81.98 -5.83
N LEU A 125 -39.62 82.18 -5.85
CA LEU A 125 -40.27 83.18 -6.69
C LEU A 125 -40.09 84.64 -6.21
N TRP A 126 -39.53 84.90 -5.02
CA TRP A 126 -39.60 86.23 -4.39
C TRP A 126 -38.27 86.91 -4.00
N SER A 127 -37.09 86.32 -4.20
CA SER A 127 -35.83 86.87 -3.64
C SER A 127 -34.89 87.61 -4.61
N LEU A 128 -35.21 87.73 -5.91
CA LEU A 128 -34.31 88.36 -6.91
C LEU A 128 -34.81 89.70 -7.49
N ALA A 129 -35.94 90.21 -7.02
CA ALA A 129 -36.53 91.45 -7.54
C ALA A 129 -35.71 92.75 -7.34
N PRO A 130 -34.81 92.93 -6.34
CA PRO A 130 -34.24 94.26 -6.09
C PRO A 130 -32.87 94.56 -6.73
N ILE A 131 -32.30 93.73 -7.62
CA ILE A 131 -30.90 93.92 -8.10
C ILE A 131 -30.66 93.63 -9.60
N ALA A 132 -31.68 93.74 -10.46
CA ALA A 132 -31.51 93.56 -11.90
C ALA A 132 -31.88 94.84 -12.66
N GLU A 133 -31.03 95.25 -13.60
CA GLU A 133 -31.19 96.53 -14.33
C GLU A 133 -32.16 96.41 -15.51
N ASN A 134 -32.51 95.18 -15.93
CA ASN A 134 -33.53 94.92 -16.97
C ASN A 134 -34.16 93.50 -16.89
N LEU A 135 -35.25 93.28 -17.63
CA LEU A 135 -36.00 92.02 -17.68
C LEU A 135 -35.21 90.82 -18.25
N GLN A 136 -34.24 91.05 -19.13
CA GLN A 136 -33.41 89.99 -19.71
C GLN A 136 -32.44 89.42 -18.66
N GLU A 137 -31.84 90.28 -17.85
CA GLU A 137 -30.95 89.89 -16.75
C GLU A 137 -31.68 89.04 -15.69
N ILE A 138 -32.95 89.36 -15.40
CA ILE A 138 -33.81 88.55 -14.51
C ILE A 138 -34.04 87.17 -15.12
N ALA A 139 -34.37 87.10 -16.40
CA ALA A 139 -34.63 85.84 -17.11
C ALA A 139 -33.38 84.95 -17.17
N ASP A 140 -32.21 85.53 -17.45
CA ASP A 140 -30.92 84.83 -17.53
C ASP A 140 -30.48 84.31 -16.15
N ARG A 141 -30.65 85.10 -15.08
CA ARG A 141 -30.40 84.66 -13.70
C ARG A 141 -31.35 83.54 -13.28
N GLN A 142 -32.64 83.64 -13.63
CA GLN A 142 -33.60 82.56 -13.35
C GLN A 142 -33.28 81.27 -14.12
N ALA A 143 -32.83 81.38 -15.37
CA ALA A 143 -32.39 80.22 -16.15
C ALA A 143 -31.15 79.56 -15.54
N ALA A 144 -30.15 80.36 -15.15
CA ALA A 144 -28.94 79.88 -14.48
C ALA A 144 -29.26 79.15 -13.16
N ILE A 145 -30.19 79.67 -12.35
CA ILE A 145 -30.56 79.02 -11.09
C ILE A 145 -31.31 77.71 -11.32
N ARG A 146 -32.25 77.68 -12.29
CA ARG A 146 -32.93 76.43 -12.66
C ARG A 146 -31.95 75.35 -13.14
N GLN A 147 -30.95 75.74 -13.92
CA GLN A 147 -29.93 74.83 -14.44
C GLN A 147 -28.95 74.35 -13.35
N LEU A 148 -28.49 75.25 -12.48
CA LEU A 148 -27.61 74.89 -11.35
C LEU A 148 -28.34 74.00 -10.33
N GLY A 149 -29.61 74.29 -10.02
CA GLY A 149 -30.43 73.48 -9.13
C GLY A 149 -30.69 72.07 -9.68
N SER A 150 -31.03 71.94 -10.96
CA SER A 150 -31.20 70.62 -11.60
C SER A 150 -29.89 69.83 -11.66
N THR A 151 -28.77 70.51 -11.92
CA THR A 151 -27.43 69.91 -11.88
C THR A 151 -27.09 69.45 -10.46
N GLN A 152 -27.35 70.25 -9.43
CA GLN A 152 -27.10 69.86 -8.04
C GLN A 152 -27.91 68.64 -7.60
N VAL A 153 -29.20 68.58 -7.94
CA VAL A 153 -30.07 67.42 -7.64
C VAL A 153 -29.56 66.15 -8.32
N SER A 154 -29.21 66.22 -9.62
CA SER A 154 -28.68 65.06 -10.34
C SER A 154 -27.33 64.59 -9.80
N GLN A 155 -26.42 65.51 -9.43
CA GLN A 155 -25.15 65.17 -8.80
C GLN A 155 -25.32 64.59 -7.39
N TYR A 156 -26.30 65.06 -6.63
CA TYR A 156 -26.64 64.49 -5.32
C TYR A 156 -27.16 63.05 -5.46
N GLN A 157 -28.05 62.81 -6.42
CA GLN A 157 -28.55 61.46 -6.74
C GLN A 157 -27.40 60.54 -7.18
N ALA A 158 -26.49 61.02 -8.04
CA ALA A 158 -25.32 60.27 -8.48
C ALA A 158 -24.36 59.93 -7.32
N ALA A 159 -24.04 60.90 -6.46
CA ALA A 159 -23.19 60.69 -5.30
C ALA A 159 -23.80 59.72 -4.28
N THR A 160 -25.11 59.82 -4.04
CA THR A 160 -25.85 58.91 -3.16
C THR A 160 -25.88 57.48 -3.73
N ALA A 161 -26.15 57.34 -5.03
CA ALA A 161 -26.14 56.04 -5.69
C ALA A 161 -24.74 55.39 -5.67
N ALA A 162 -23.69 56.18 -5.93
CA ALA A 162 -22.30 55.71 -5.88
C ALA A 162 -21.89 55.32 -4.45
N GLN A 163 -22.32 56.07 -3.43
CA GLN A 163 -22.08 55.75 -2.03
C GLN A 163 -22.79 54.47 -1.59
N ASN A 164 -24.05 54.28 -1.98
CA ASN A 164 -24.80 53.06 -1.69
C ASN A 164 -24.13 51.85 -2.36
N ALA A 165 -23.74 51.99 -3.64
CA ALA A 165 -23.03 50.94 -4.37
C ALA A 165 -21.66 50.59 -3.74
N ALA A 166 -20.93 51.59 -3.23
CA ALA A 166 -19.68 51.37 -2.50
C ALA A 166 -19.91 50.66 -1.15
N GLY A 167 -20.97 51.03 -0.42
CA GLY A 167 -21.38 50.36 0.81
C GLY A 167 -21.71 48.88 0.57
N THR A 168 -22.57 48.58 -0.42
CA THR A 168 -22.92 47.19 -0.77
C THR A 168 -21.70 46.37 -1.19
N ALA A 169 -20.76 46.96 -1.95
CA ALA A 169 -19.54 46.27 -2.35
C ALA A 169 -18.60 46.02 -1.16
N ALA A 170 -18.49 46.97 -0.22
CA ALA A 170 -17.73 46.82 1.01
C ALA A 170 -18.31 45.72 1.91
N ASP A 171 -19.64 45.66 2.06
CA ASP A 171 -20.32 44.61 2.82
C ASP A 171 -20.09 43.22 2.19
N ASP A 172 -20.10 43.11 0.86
CA ASP A 172 -19.77 41.84 0.20
C ASP A 172 -18.32 41.42 0.40
N ALA A 173 -17.38 42.36 0.29
CA ALA A 173 -15.96 42.10 0.56
C ALA A 173 -15.75 41.62 2.01
N ALA A 174 -16.39 42.27 2.99
CA ALA A 174 -16.32 41.87 4.39
C ALA A 174 -16.87 40.45 4.63
N ARG A 175 -18.01 40.11 4.02
CA ARG A 175 -18.58 38.75 4.11
C ARG A 175 -17.65 37.69 3.51
N LYS A 176 -17.05 37.98 2.35
CA LYS A 176 -16.13 37.05 1.67
C LYS A 176 -14.82 36.87 2.44
N ARG A 177 -14.29 37.95 3.03
CA ARG A 177 -13.13 37.88 3.91
C ARG A 177 -13.40 37.03 5.16
N ALA A 178 -14.54 37.24 5.83
CA ALA A 178 -14.93 36.41 6.97
C ALA A 178 -15.06 34.92 6.61
N ALA A 179 -15.60 34.61 5.43
CA ALA A 179 -15.65 33.24 4.92
C ALA A 179 -14.25 32.64 4.65
N ALA A 180 -13.31 33.43 4.14
CA ALA A 180 -11.93 33.01 3.95
C ALA A 180 -11.21 32.73 5.27
N ASP A 181 -11.41 33.60 6.28
CA ASP A 181 -10.83 33.42 7.61
C ASP A 181 -11.38 32.15 8.30
N GLN A 182 -12.68 31.89 8.16
CA GLN A 182 -13.32 30.66 8.67
C GLN A 182 -12.81 29.40 7.96
N ALA A 183 -12.64 29.44 6.64
CA ALA A 183 -12.05 28.33 5.88
C ALA A 183 -10.61 28.06 6.35
N ALA A 184 -9.82 29.11 6.58
CA ALA A 184 -8.44 28.99 7.06
C ALA A 184 -8.37 28.41 8.48
N GLN A 185 -9.30 28.78 9.35
CA GLN A 185 -9.39 28.21 10.70
C GLN A 185 -9.77 26.73 10.67
N THR A 186 -10.75 26.35 9.85
CA THR A 186 -11.16 24.95 9.64
C THR A 186 -9.98 24.10 9.15
N ALA A 187 -9.23 24.59 8.16
CA ALA A 187 -8.04 23.90 7.65
C ALA A 187 -6.97 23.73 8.74
N ARG A 188 -6.70 24.75 9.56
CA ARG A 188 -5.74 24.65 10.67
C ARG A 188 -6.13 23.57 11.69
N THR A 189 -7.39 23.53 12.09
CA THR A 189 -7.90 22.51 13.04
C THR A 189 -7.74 21.11 12.47
N LEU A 190 -8.19 20.88 11.23
CA LEU A 190 -8.06 19.59 10.57
C LEU A 190 -6.60 19.18 10.34
N GLY A 191 -5.70 20.14 10.06
CA GLY A 191 -4.27 19.87 9.92
C GLY A 191 -3.63 19.37 11.23
N LEU A 192 -4.03 19.91 12.37
CA LEU A 192 -3.61 19.42 13.69
C LEU A 192 -4.16 18.01 13.96
N GLU A 193 -5.40 17.74 13.55
CA GLU A 193 -6.03 16.43 13.68
C GLU A 193 -5.33 15.37 12.82
N VAL A 194 -5.01 15.69 11.55
CA VAL A 194 -4.20 14.82 10.68
C VAL A 194 -2.85 14.53 11.34
N LYS A 195 -2.20 15.53 11.94
CA LYS A 195 -0.91 15.34 12.62
C LYS A 195 -1.01 14.40 13.83
N SER A 196 -2.07 14.51 14.64
CA SER A 196 -2.32 13.60 15.77
C SER A 196 -2.55 12.18 15.28
N LYS A 197 -3.48 12.00 14.32
CA LYS A 197 -3.83 10.68 13.78
C LYS A 197 -2.67 10.02 13.04
N ALA A 198 -1.81 10.79 12.37
CA ALA A 198 -0.57 10.27 11.78
C ALA A 198 0.39 9.70 12.84
N ALA A 199 0.54 10.40 13.97
CA ALA A 199 1.38 9.94 15.07
C ALA A 199 0.79 8.68 15.73
N GLU A 200 -0.52 8.65 15.96
CA GLU A 200 -1.25 7.49 16.49
C GLU A 200 -1.13 6.27 15.56
N ALA A 201 -1.32 6.47 14.25
CA ALA A 201 -1.17 5.42 13.25
C ALA A 201 0.27 4.87 13.21
N SER A 202 1.28 5.75 13.31
CA SER A 202 2.68 5.32 13.35
C SER A 202 3.01 4.48 14.58
N VAL A 203 2.47 4.82 15.75
CA VAL A 203 2.66 4.05 16.99
C VAL A 203 1.91 2.72 16.91
N ALA A 204 0.66 2.73 16.46
CA ALA A 204 -0.12 1.51 16.30
C ALA A 204 0.51 0.53 15.29
N MET A 205 1.08 1.03 14.19
CA MET A 205 1.80 0.20 13.23
C MET A 205 3.10 -0.38 13.82
N GLN A 206 3.79 0.34 14.72
CA GLN A 206 4.95 -0.18 15.44
C GLN A 206 4.57 -1.28 16.44
N ASP A 207 3.48 -1.09 17.20
CA ASP A 207 2.94 -2.08 18.12
C ASP A 207 2.47 -3.33 17.37
N GLN A 208 1.77 -3.16 16.24
CA GLN A 208 1.37 -4.27 15.38
C GLN A 208 2.56 -5.03 14.78
N MET A 209 3.63 -4.33 14.37
CA MET A 209 4.86 -4.98 13.87
C MET A 209 5.60 -5.74 14.98
N ALA A 210 5.59 -5.25 16.22
CA ALA A 210 6.16 -5.95 17.37
C ALA A 210 5.34 -7.22 17.70
N ASP A 211 4.01 -7.14 17.63
CA ASP A 211 3.11 -8.28 17.79
C ASP A 211 3.26 -9.32 16.66
N LEU A 212 3.45 -8.87 15.41
CA LEU A 212 3.73 -9.73 14.24
C LEU A 212 5.11 -10.41 14.33
N ALA A 213 6.14 -9.72 14.83
CA ALA A 213 7.45 -10.31 15.09
C ALA A 213 7.37 -11.36 16.21
N GLY A 214 6.63 -11.08 17.28
CA GLY A 214 6.33 -12.04 18.34
C GLY A 214 5.55 -13.26 17.84
N ALA A 215 4.52 -13.05 17.01
CA ALA A 215 3.74 -14.11 16.38
C ALA A 215 4.57 -14.96 15.40
N SER A 216 5.48 -14.35 14.64
CA SER A 216 6.42 -15.04 13.74
C SER A 216 7.42 -15.92 14.51
N GLN A 217 7.95 -15.40 15.62
CA GLN A 217 8.83 -16.16 16.51
C GLN A 217 8.10 -17.33 17.17
N MET A 218 6.87 -17.12 17.65
CA MET A 218 6.04 -18.17 18.22
C MET A 218 5.61 -19.21 17.17
N SER A 219 5.27 -18.79 15.95
CA SER A 219 4.97 -19.69 14.83
C SER A 219 6.18 -20.57 14.48
N SER A 220 7.38 -19.98 14.47
CA SER A 220 8.63 -20.70 14.25
C SER A 220 8.92 -21.70 15.37
N GLN A 221 8.68 -21.32 16.62
CA GLN A 221 8.81 -22.22 17.78
C GLN A 221 7.81 -23.39 17.73
N LEU A 222 6.55 -23.12 17.37
CA LEU A 222 5.53 -24.16 17.20
C LEU A 222 5.89 -25.12 16.06
N GLN A 223 6.39 -24.57 14.94
CA GLN A 223 6.84 -25.39 13.81
C GLN A 223 8.05 -26.26 14.18
N ASN A 224 9.01 -25.73 14.95
CA ASN A 224 10.13 -26.49 15.45
C ASN A 224 9.70 -27.60 16.42
N SER A 225 8.75 -27.30 17.31
CA SER A 225 8.16 -28.28 18.23
C SER A 225 7.48 -29.43 17.46
N ARG A 226 6.70 -29.10 16.43
CA ARG A 226 6.08 -30.10 15.55
C ARG A 226 7.10 -30.97 14.82
N ASN A 227 8.13 -30.35 14.25
CA ASN A 227 9.22 -31.04 13.57
C ASN A 227 9.92 -32.03 14.53
N ALA A 228 10.20 -31.59 15.76
CA ALA A 228 10.81 -32.42 16.81
C ALA A 228 9.88 -33.57 17.25
N ALA A 229 8.58 -33.30 17.43
CA ALA A 229 7.61 -34.31 17.84
C ALA A 229 7.46 -35.41 16.78
N ALA A 230 7.36 -35.05 15.51
CA ALA A 230 7.29 -36.01 14.40
C ALA A 230 8.58 -36.84 14.29
N PHE A 231 9.75 -36.20 14.47
CA PHE A 231 11.02 -36.91 14.49
C PHE A 231 11.12 -37.89 15.67
N ALA A 232 10.67 -37.49 16.86
CA ALA A 232 10.64 -38.36 18.03
C ALA A 232 9.73 -39.59 17.83
N LYS A 233 8.53 -39.40 17.25
CA LYS A 233 7.64 -40.52 16.87
C LYS A 233 8.34 -41.49 15.92
N TRP A 234 9.07 -40.97 14.93
CA TRP A 234 9.81 -41.80 13.99
C TRP A 234 10.99 -42.55 14.64
N GLN A 235 11.74 -41.90 15.54
CA GLN A 235 12.79 -42.56 16.31
C GLN A 235 12.25 -43.67 17.22
N ALA A 236 11.09 -43.45 17.85
CA ALA A 236 10.41 -44.46 18.64
C ALA A 236 10.04 -45.67 17.77
N TYR A 237 9.49 -45.45 16.57
CA TYR A 237 9.22 -46.51 15.60
C TYR A 237 10.48 -47.33 15.24
N LEU A 238 11.60 -46.66 14.96
CA LEU A 238 12.86 -47.34 14.64
C LEU A 238 13.40 -48.15 15.82
N THR A 239 13.21 -47.65 17.04
CA THR A 239 13.61 -48.35 18.28
C THR A 239 12.77 -49.61 18.49
N ASP A 240 11.45 -49.50 18.34
CA ASP A 240 10.52 -50.63 18.43
C ASP A 240 10.84 -51.68 17.37
N LEU A 241 11.13 -51.25 16.14
CA LEU A 241 11.51 -52.15 15.05
C LEU A 241 12.83 -52.87 15.36
N ALA A 242 13.86 -52.16 15.84
CA ALA A 242 15.14 -52.75 16.19
C ALA A 242 15.01 -53.80 17.33
N ALA A 243 14.13 -53.56 18.30
CA ALA A 243 13.84 -54.49 19.39
C ALA A 243 13.26 -55.83 18.90
N THR A 244 12.60 -55.85 17.73
CA THR A 244 12.10 -57.08 17.11
C THR A 244 13.20 -57.97 16.53
N LYS A 245 14.42 -57.43 16.37
CA LYS A 245 15.56 -58.07 15.68
C LYS A 245 15.30 -58.43 14.21
N VAL A 246 14.19 -57.97 13.64
CA VAL A 246 13.89 -58.11 12.21
C VAL A 246 14.74 -57.11 11.44
N ILE A 247 15.55 -57.61 10.51
CA ILE A 247 16.23 -56.77 9.53
C ILE A 247 15.19 -56.36 8.47
N PRO A 248 14.97 -55.05 8.23
CA PRO A 248 14.02 -54.59 7.23
C PRO A 248 14.27 -55.23 5.86
N PRO A 249 13.29 -55.94 5.27
CA PRO A 249 13.48 -56.56 3.96
C PRO A 249 13.58 -55.53 2.83
N ALA A 250 14.15 -55.94 1.70
CA ALA A 250 14.16 -55.12 0.50
C ALA A 250 12.73 -54.90 -0.04
N ALA A 251 12.49 -53.76 -0.66
CA ALA A 251 11.20 -53.38 -1.22
C ALA A 251 10.58 -54.46 -2.12
N GLY A 252 11.41 -55.09 -2.96
CA GLY A 252 10.99 -56.15 -3.89
C GLY A 252 10.36 -57.35 -3.20
N THR A 253 10.86 -57.75 -2.02
CA THR A 253 10.36 -58.92 -1.27
C THR A 253 9.07 -58.61 -0.50
N MET A 254 8.69 -57.34 -0.39
CA MET A 254 7.48 -56.92 0.34
C MET A 254 6.33 -56.48 -0.58
N ARG A 255 6.51 -56.49 -1.90
CA ARG A 255 5.48 -56.07 -2.87
C ARG A 255 4.22 -56.93 -2.82
N ASN A 256 4.38 -58.24 -2.63
CA ASN A 256 3.27 -59.18 -2.58
C ASN A 256 3.00 -59.60 -1.13
N PRO A 257 1.89 -59.17 -0.51
CA PRO A 257 1.52 -59.55 0.86
C PRO A 257 1.41 -61.07 1.07
N ALA A 258 1.12 -61.84 0.02
CA ALA A 258 1.02 -63.30 0.11
C ALA A 258 2.37 -64.03 0.08
N LYS A 259 3.49 -63.33 -0.19
CA LYS A 259 4.82 -63.92 -0.35
C LYS A 259 5.86 -63.17 0.48
N LEU A 260 5.61 -63.05 1.78
CA LEU A 260 6.52 -62.38 2.72
C LEU A 260 7.61 -63.33 3.24
N PRO A 261 8.79 -62.79 3.65
CA PRO A 261 9.81 -63.55 4.34
C PRO A 261 9.29 -64.27 5.60
N ALA A 262 9.91 -65.40 5.95
CA ALA A 262 9.54 -66.17 7.13
C ALA A 262 9.57 -65.31 8.41
N GLY A 263 8.54 -65.45 9.25
CA GLY A 263 8.38 -64.67 10.48
C GLY A 263 7.63 -63.35 10.30
N LEU A 264 7.35 -62.93 9.07
CA LEU A 264 6.54 -61.74 8.78
C LEU A 264 5.12 -62.11 8.35
N LYS A 265 4.15 -61.30 8.77
CA LYS A 265 2.75 -61.39 8.37
C LYS A 265 2.36 -60.16 7.55
N PRO A 266 1.30 -60.21 6.73
CA PRO A 266 0.76 -59.01 6.08
C PRO A 266 0.47 -57.91 7.10
N TYR A 267 0.81 -56.67 6.78
CA TYR A 267 0.30 -55.54 7.54
C TYR A 267 -1.13 -55.24 7.11
N VAL A 268 -2.05 -55.10 8.06
CA VAL A 268 -3.46 -54.83 7.80
C VAL A 268 -3.79 -53.44 8.30
N ALA A 269 -4.37 -52.61 7.43
CA ALA A 269 -4.91 -51.29 7.76
C ALA A 269 -6.33 -51.17 7.18
N ALA A 270 -7.26 -50.66 7.99
CA ALA A 270 -8.68 -50.55 7.62
C ALA A 270 -9.28 -51.85 7.04
N GLY A 271 -8.90 -53.02 7.60
CA GLY A 271 -9.41 -54.32 7.15
C GLY A 271 -8.77 -54.88 5.87
N HIS A 272 -7.78 -54.18 5.29
CA HIS A 272 -7.13 -54.60 4.05
C HIS A 272 -5.62 -54.79 4.22
N ASN A 273 -5.07 -55.80 3.53
CA ASN A 273 -3.62 -55.98 3.43
C ASN A 273 -2.99 -54.78 2.72
N VAL A 274 -1.91 -54.24 3.29
CA VAL A 274 -1.17 -53.08 2.77
C VAL A 274 0.06 -53.56 2.00
N PRO A 275 0.08 -53.50 0.65
CA PRO A 275 1.23 -53.98 -0.14
C PRO A 275 2.49 -53.15 0.12
N GLY A 276 3.65 -53.77 0.31
CA GLY A 276 4.88 -53.03 0.64
C GLY A 276 5.06 -52.70 2.12
N ALA A 277 4.22 -53.26 3.00
CA ALA A 277 4.44 -53.33 4.44
C ALA A 277 4.09 -54.72 4.98
N ALA A 278 4.78 -55.09 6.04
CA ALA A 278 4.54 -56.32 6.79
C ALA A 278 4.37 -56.01 8.27
N SER A 279 4.08 -57.02 9.06
CA SER A 279 3.99 -56.94 10.51
C SER A 279 4.72 -58.10 11.16
N VAL A 280 5.24 -57.86 12.36
CA VAL A 280 5.79 -58.87 13.25
C VAL A 280 5.19 -58.67 14.64
N VAL A 281 4.97 -59.76 15.37
CA VAL A 281 4.53 -59.68 16.77
C VAL A 281 5.76 -59.80 17.66
N SER A 282 6.01 -58.78 18.48
CA SER A 282 7.11 -58.76 19.46
C SER A 282 6.57 -58.27 20.80
N GLY A 283 6.79 -59.02 21.87
CA GLY A 283 6.29 -58.67 23.21
C GLY A 283 4.77 -58.48 23.28
N GLY A 284 4.00 -59.24 22.50
CA GLY A 284 2.53 -59.12 22.44
C GLY A 284 1.99 -57.92 21.64
N ARG A 285 2.88 -57.09 21.06
CA ARG A 285 2.52 -55.93 20.22
C ARG A 285 2.82 -56.22 18.75
N THR A 286 1.90 -55.80 17.88
CA THR A 286 2.11 -55.84 16.43
C THR A 286 2.95 -54.63 16.01
N VAL A 287 4.16 -54.87 15.51
CA VAL A 287 5.08 -53.85 15.00
C VAL A 287 5.02 -53.88 13.47
N ARG A 288 4.85 -52.70 12.85
CA ARG A 288 4.87 -52.56 11.39
C ARG A 288 6.30 -52.63 10.87
N VAL A 289 6.55 -53.47 9.89
CA VAL A 289 7.84 -53.61 9.21
C VAL A 289 7.74 -52.94 7.84
N LEU A 290 8.47 -51.83 7.68
CA LEU A 290 8.62 -51.12 6.41
C LEU A 290 9.85 -51.62 5.65
N SER A 291 9.92 -51.36 4.34
CA SER A 291 11.07 -51.79 3.53
C SER A 291 12.33 -51.02 3.92
N ALA A 292 13.49 -51.62 3.73
CA ALA A 292 14.77 -50.96 3.97
C ALA A 292 14.88 -49.63 3.20
N GLU A 293 14.40 -49.60 1.95
CA GLU A 293 14.34 -48.41 1.10
C GLU A 293 13.38 -47.36 1.65
N THR A 294 12.19 -47.75 2.11
CA THR A 294 11.23 -46.84 2.76
C THR A 294 11.85 -46.19 4.00
N ILE A 295 12.46 -46.97 4.88
CA ILE A 295 13.07 -46.46 6.12
C ILE A 295 14.18 -45.46 5.80
N ARG A 296 15.04 -45.79 4.83
CA ARG A 296 16.11 -44.88 4.39
C ARG A 296 15.57 -43.59 3.77
N ALA A 297 14.50 -43.68 2.98
CA ALA A 297 13.88 -42.51 2.38
C ALA A 297 13.24 -41.58 3.43
N VAL A 298 12.57 -42.13 4.44
CA VAL A 298 11.99 -41.33 5.54
C VAL A 298 13.09 -40.71 6.41
N ASN A 299 14.15 -41.46 6.75
CA ASN A 299 15.32 -40.90 7.43
C ASN A 299 15.92 -39.72 6.67
N GLN A 300 16.05 -39.86 5.35
CA GLN A 300 16.56 -38.81 4.49
C GLN A 300 15.61 -37.62 4.45
N ALA A 301 14.29 -37.82 4.39
CA ALA A 301 13.31 -36.74 4.50
C ALA A 301 13.46 -35.94 5.81
N PHE A 302 13.62 -36.61 6.95
CA PHE A 302 13.87 -35.94 8.23
C PHE A 302 15.18 -35.14 8.25
N SER A 303 16.23 -35.61 7.55
CA SER A 303 17.49 -34.86 7.44
C SER A 303 17.37 -33.54 6.66
N LEU A 304 16.28 -33.37 5.92
CA LEU A 304 16.01 -32.14 5.17
C LEU A 304 15.27 -31.08 6.01
N LEU A 305 14.74 -31.42 7.19
CA LEU A 305 13.98 -30.45 7.99
C LEU A 305 14.80 -29.20 8.31
N GLY A 306 14.16 -28.03 8.16
CA GLY A 306 14.77 -26.72 8.33
C GLY A 306 15.63 -26.25 7.15
N LYS A 307 15.86 -27.08 6.12
CA LYS A 307 16.53 -26.63 4.90
C LYS A 307 15.69 -25.58 4.17
N PRO A 308 16.30 -24.53 3.61
CA PRO A 308 15.55 -23.41 3.06
C PRO A 308 14.74 -23.80 1.83
N TYR A 309 13.59 -23.14 1.67
CA TYR A 309 12.78 -23.22 0.47
C TYR A 309 13.43 -22.45 -0.69
N GLY A 310 13.21 -22.90 -1.92
CA GLY A 310 13.57 -22.16 -3.13
C GLY A 310 12.67 -22.51 -4.30
N VAL A 311 12.18 -21.49 -5.01
CA VAL A 311 11.33 -21.66 -6.19
C VAL A 311 12.08 -22.48 -7.25
N GLY A 312 11.47 -23.56 -7.72
CA GLY A 312 12.08 -24.48 -8.70
C GLY A 312 13.33 -25.24 -8.21
N ALA A 313 13.72 -25.08 -6.94
CA ALA A 313 14.91 -25.70 -6.41
C ALA A 313 14.74 -27.22 -6.27
N THR A 314 15.81 -27.97 -6.55
CA THR A 314 15.76 -29.44 -6.57
C THR A 314 16.73 -30.11 -5.59
N GLY A 315 17.32 -29.32 -4.68
CA GLY A 315 18.37 -29.73 -3.73
C GLY A 315 19.80 -29.45 -4.24
N PRO A 316 20.82 -29.58 -3.37
CA PRO A 316 20.73 -30.01 -1.97
C PRO A 316 20.58 -28.86 -0.95
N ASP A 317 20.89 -27.62 -1.34
CA ASP A 317 20.93 -26.49 -0.41
C ASP A 317 19.55 -25.84 -0.22
N LYS A 318 18.70 -25.90 -1.25
CA LYS A 318 17.34 -25.37 -1.25
C LYS A 318 16.37 -26.36 -1.91
N PHE A 319 15.13 -26.37 -1.46
CA PHE A 319 14.11 -27.30 -1.95
C PHE A 319 12.84 -26.56 -2.37
N GLY A 320 12.37 -26.84 -3.59
CA GLY A 320 11.07 -26.40 -4.09
C GLY A 320 10.02 -27.51 -3.99
N CYS A 321 8.86 -27.30 -4.63
CA CYS A 321 7.64 -28.11 -4.50
C CYS A 321 7.81 -29.63 -4.63
N LEU A 322 8.85 -30.07 -5.34
CA LEU A 322 9.21 -31.47 -5.60
C LEU A 322 10.57 -31.85 -4.99
N GLY A 323 11.44 -30.88 -4.77
CA GLY A 323 12.86 -31.11 -4.48
C GLY A 323 13.08 -31.98 -3.26
N ALA A 324 12.36 -31.72 -2.16
CA ALA A 324 12.51 -32.45 -0.91
C ALA A 324 12.12 -33.93 -1.07
N ALA A 325 10.97 -34.22 -1.69
CA ALA A 325 10.53 -35.59 -1.94
C ALA A 325 11.46 -36.34 -2.91
N ARG A 326 11.99 -35.65 -3.93
CA ARG A 326 12.96 -36.22 -4.88
C ARG A 326 14.25 -36.62 -4.18
N VAL A 327 14.81 -35.72 -3.37
CA VAL A 327 16.04 -36.01 -2.63
C VAL A 327 15.80 -37.07 -1.58
N ALA A 328 14.71 -37.02 -0.81
CA ALA A 328 14.36 -38.04 0.18
C ALA A 328 14.38 -39.46 -0.41
N TRP A 329 13.87 -39.63 -1.63
CA TRP A 329 13.80 -40.94 -2.27
C TRP A 329 15.05 -41.33 -3.07
N GLN A 330 16.04 -40.45 -3.24
CA GLN A 330 17.29 -40.76 -3.95
C GLN A 330 18.28 -41.48 -3.02
N PRO A 331 18.92 -42.60 -3.43
CA PRO A 331 18.93 -43.21 -4.76
C PRO A 331 17.88 -44.32 -5.00
N TYR A 332 17.01 -44.59 -4.03
CA TYR A 332 16.09 -45.74 -4.02
C TYR A 332 14.96 -45.66 -5.06
N ALA A 333 14.52 -44.44 -5.41
CA ALA A 333 13.60 -44.18 -6.50
C ALA A 333 14.00 -42.90 -7.25
N LYS A 334 13.96 -42.95 -8.59
CA LYS A 334 14.30 -41.83 -9.47
C LYS A 334 13.05 -41.02 -9.82
N LEU A 335 12.62 -40.13 -8.93
CA LEU A 335 11.47 -39.27 -9.21
C LEU A 335 11.79 -38.30 -10.37
N PRO A 336 10.92 -38.21 -11.40
CA PRO A 336 11.06 -37.23 -12.48
C PRO A 336 11.07 -35.79 -11.96
N ASN A 337 11.64 -34.87 -12.73
CA ASN A 337 11.78 -33.44 -12.38
C ASN A 337 10.46 -32.62 -12.45
N LEU A 338 9.32 -33.27 -12.69
CA LEU A 338 8.00 -32.65 -12.76
C LEU A 338 6.99 -33.55 -12.03
N ILE A 339 6.16 -32.96 -11.17
CA ILE A 339 5.16 -33.69 -10.37
C ILE A 339 4.16 -34.42 -11.26
N SER A 340 3.74 -33.79 -12.37
CA SER A 340 2.87 -34.39 -13.38
C SER A 340 3.46 -35.65 -14.04
N LYS A 341 4.79 -35.79 -14.05
CA LYS A 341 5.50 -36.98 -14.53
C LYS A 341 5.76 -38.01 -13.44
N VAL A 342 5.71 -37.62 -12.16
CA VAL A 342 5.78 -38.55 -11.01
C VAL A 342 4.51 -39.40 -10.97
N TYR A 343 3.33 -38.79 -11.10
CA TYR A 343 2.04 -39.49 -11.02
C TYR A 343 1.91 -40.75 -11.89
N PRO A 344 2.18 -40.72 -13.20
CA PRO A 344 2.06 -41.92 -14.05
C PRO A 344 3.09 -43.03 -13.73
N ASN A 345 4.17 -42.71 -13.01
CA ASN A 345 5.32 -43.60 -12.86
C ASN A 345 5.29 -44.47 -11.59
N TYR A 346 4.36 -44.21 -10.67
CA TYR A 346 4.33 -44.89 -9.37
C TYR A 346 2.92 -45.33 -9.00
N GLN A 347 2.81 -46.52 -8.43
CA GLN A 347 1.51 -47.10 -8.11
C GLN A 347 0.75 -46.31 -7.05
N LYS A 348 -0.49 -45.94 -7.38
CA LYS A 348 -1.44 -45.29 -6.44
C LYS A 348 -1.86 -46.27 -5.35
N VAL A 349 -1.90 -45.81 -4.11
CA VAL A 349 -2.41 -46.55 -2.95
C VAL A 349 -3.69 -45.90 -2.41
N PRO A 350 -4.62 -46.68 -1.82
CA PRO A 350 -5.77 -46.13 -1.11
C PRO A 350 -5.33 -45.25 0.07
N THR A 351 -6.09 -44.18 0.36
CA THR A 351 -5.79 -43.27 1.50
C THR A 351 -5.71 -44.03 2.83
N ALA A 352 -6.59 -45.01 3.05
CA ALA A 352 -6.58 -45.86 4.23
C ALA A 352 -5.35 -46.79 4.35
N SER A 353 -4.58 -46.92 3.27
CA SER A 353 -3.35 -47.72 3.21
C SER A 353 -2.08 -46.86 3.23
N ILE A 354 -2.18 -45.53 3.37
CA ILE A 354 -1.02 -44.63 3.44
C ILE A 354 -0.12 -45.06 4.59
N GLN A 355 1.18 -45.07 4.34
CA GLN A 355 2.21 -45.37 5.32
C GLN A 355 3.39 -44.40 5.18
N PRO A 356 4.26 -44.29 6.20
CA PRO A 356 5.45 -43.47 6.10
C PRO A 356 6.28 -43.78 4.86
N GLY A 357 6.70 -42.73 4.16
CA GLY A 357 7.46 -42.81 2.91
C GLY A 357 6.61 -42.68 1.65
N ASP A 358 5.30 -42.92 1.69
CA ASP A 358 4.46 -42.69 0.51
C ASP A 358 4.55 -41.25 0.02
N LEU A 359 4.46 -41.06 -1.29
CA LEU A 359 4.46 -39.75 -1.92
C LEU A 359 3.04 -39.21 -1.95
N LEU A 360 2.79 -38.09 -1.28
CA LEU A 360 1.49 -37.44 -1.22
C LEU A 360 1.46 -36.30 -2.21
N LEU A 361 0.65 -36.42 -3.26
CA LEU A 361 0.52 -35.41 -4.30
C LEU A 361 -0.69 -34.54 -4.03
N ILE A 362 -0.46 -33.24 -4.01
CA ILE A 362 -1.46 -32.22 -3.76
C ILE A 362 -1.82 -31.56 -5.09
N GLY A 363 -3.12 -31.39 -5.31
CA GLY A 363 -3.63 -30.92 -6.59
C GLY A 363 -5.14 -31.04 -6.70
N ASN A 364 -5.69 -30.53 -7.79
CA ASN A 364 -7.07 -30.79 -8.17
C ASN A 364 -7.19 -30.93 -9.69
N ARG A 365 -8.40 -31.25 -10.16
CA ARG A 365 -8.65 -31.49 -11.58
C ARG A 365 -8.55 -30.23 -12.45
N SER A 366 -8.75 -29.04 -11.88
CA SER A 366 -8.77 -27.77 -12.60
C SER A 366 -7.36 -27.15 -12.76
N ILE A 367 -6.54 -27.27 -11.72
CA ILE A 367 -5.21 -26.62 -11.61
C ILE A 367 -4.10 -27.59 -12.00
N GLY A 368 -4.31 -28.90 -11.82
CA GLY A 368 -3.27 -29.92 -11.97
C GLY A 368 -2.56 -30.24 -10.65
N LEU A 369 -1.44 -30.96 -10.74
CA LEU A 369 -0.62 -31.39 -9.59
C LEU A 369 0.50 -30.38 -9.37
N PHE A 370 0.56 -29.79 -8.18
CA PHE A 370 1.44 -28.65 -7.91
C PHE A 370 2.37 -28.83 -6.71
N HIS A 371 2.11 -29.81 -5.83
CA HIS A 371 2.96 -30.04 -4.66
C HIS A 371 3.03 -31.53 -4.31
N ILE A 372 4.13 -31.92 -3.66
CA ILE A 372 4.39 -33.30 -3.25
C ILE A 372 5.17 -33.34 -1.94
N GLY A 373 4.73 -34.20 -1.02
CA GLY A 373 5.39 -34.46 0.26
C GLY A 373 5.66 -35.95 0.49
N VAL A 374 6.45 -36.25 1.52
CA VAL A 374 6.71 -37.61 2.00
C VAL A 374 5.84 -37.86 3.23
N ALA A 375 4.94 -38.84 3.16
CA ALA A 375 4.02 -39.19 4.22
C ALA A 375 4.76 -39.60 5.51
N LEU A 376 4.16 -39.25 6.64
CA LEU A 376 4.46 -39.73 7.98
C LEU A 376 3.20 -40.38 8.58
N ASP A 377 3.31 -40.96 9.77
CA ASP A 377 2.12 -41.36 10.53
C ASP A 377 1.36 -40.14 11.06
N GLY A 378 0.07 -40.32 11.37
CA GLY A 378 -0.74 -39.28 12.02
C GLY A 378 -1.25 -38.18 11.08
N ASN A 379 -1.40 -38.48 9.79
CA ASN A 379 -1.84 -37.52 8.76
C ASN A 379 -0.89 -36.32 8.63
N GLU A 380 0.42 -36.57 8.74
CA GLU A 380 1.47 -35.58 8.57
C GLU A 380 2.33 -35.91 7.34
N MET A 381 3.03 -34.91 6.80
CA MET A 381 4.02 -35.10 5.75
C MET A 381 5.21 -34.17 5.90
N ILE A 382 6.37 -34.60 5.40
CA ILE A 382 7.55 -33.74 5.23
C ILE A 382 7.50 -33.17 3.80
N ALA A 383 7.49 -31.86 3.69
CA ALA A 383 7.48 -31.19 2.40
C ALA A 383 8.19 -29.83 2.45
N ALA A 384 8.62 -29.34 1.28
CA ALA A 384 9.13 -27.98 1.13
C ALA A 384 7.95 -27.01 1.09
N ASP A 385 7.89 -26.11 2.07
CA ASP A 385 6.78 -25.19 2.28
C ASP A 385 7.25 -23.75 2.09
N GLU A 386 6.65 -23.05 1.12
CA GLU A 386 6.96 -21.67 0.79
C GLU A 386 6.56 -20.70 1.90
N ALA A 387 5.38 -20.90 2.52
CA ALA A 387 4.88 -20.05 3.59
C ALA A 387 5.74 -20.18 4.86
N LYS A 388 6.32 -21.36 5.09
CA LYS A 388 7.29 -21.61 6.17
C LYS A 388 8.74 -21.37 5.74
N GLY A 389 8.99 -21.01 4.48
CA GLY A 389 10.31 -20.73 3.92
C GLY A 389 11.31 -21.90 4.02
N SER A 390 10.85 -23.12 4.30
CA SER A 390 11.72 -24.25 4.64
C SER A 390 11.05 -25.61 4.41
N VAL A 391 11.84 -26.67 4.42
CA VAL A 391 11.33 -28.04 4.49
C VAL A 391 10.88 -28.31 5.92
N THR A 392 9.62 -28.70 6.07
CA THR A 392 8.99 -28.81 7.38
C THR A 392 8.02 -29.97 7.46
N VAL A 393 7.62 -30.34 8.68
CA VAL A 393 6.49 -31.23 8.92
C VAL A 393 5.21 -30.42 8.88
N THR A 394 4.28 -30.81 8.02
CA THR A 394 2.95 -30.19 7.88
C THR A 394 1.85 -31.24 7.95
N ASN A 395 0.61 -30.81 8.19
CA ASN A 395 -0.55 -31.71 8.07
C ASN A 395 -0.71 -32.07 6.59
N VAL A 396 -1.21 -33.27 6.32
CA VAL A 396 -1.66 -33.61 4.97
C VAL A 396 -2.87 -32.75 4.65
N PRO A 397 -2.82 -31.96 3.56
CA PRO A 397 -3.92 -31.10 3.17
C PRO A 397 -5.20 -31.81 2.72
N ASP A 398 -6.33 -31.12 2.82
CA ASP A 398 -7.65 -31.62 2.38
C ASP A 398 -7.73 -31.85 0.86
N ASN A 399 -6.91 -31.13 0.08
CA ASN A 399 -6.79 -31.29 -1.36
C ASN A 399 -5.73 -32.33 -1.77
N LEU A 400 -5.55 -33.37 -0.95
CA LEU A 400 -4.79 -34.56 -1.32
C LEU A 400 -5.39 -35.22 -2.57
N TYR A 401 -4.66 -35.17 -3.67
CA TYR A 401 -5.12 -35.76 -4.93
C TYR A 401 -4.87 -37.27 -4.99
N ALA A 402 -3.67 -37.70 -4.59
CA ALA A 402 -3.28 -39.10 -4.60
C ALA A 402 -2.08 -39.38 -3.68
N ALA A 403 -2.05 -40.58 -3.12
CA ALA A 403 -0.87 -41.16 -2.50
C ALA A 403 -0.24 -42.21 -3.45
N LEU A 404 1.07 -42.15 -3.66
CA LEU A 404 1.82 -43.08 -4.51
C LEU A 404 2.88 -43.80 -3.69
N ARG A 405 3.12 -45.08 -3.98
CA ARG A 405 4.11 -45.89 -3.25
C ARG A 405 5.28 -46.29 -4.17
N PRO A 406 6.45 -45.65 -4.05
CA PRO A 406 7.59 -45.93 -4.92
C PRO A 406 8.07 -47.38 -4.92
N THR A 407 7.90 -48.08 -3.79
CA THR A 407 8.39 -49.45 -3.58
C THR A 407 7.59 -50.52 -4.31
N LEU A 408 6.36 -50.22 -4.75
CA LEU A 408 5.53 -51.13 -5.55
C LEU A 408 5.92 -51.15 -7.04
N GLY A 409 6.65 -50.14 -7.51
CA GLY A 409 7.03 -49.99 -8.92
C GLY A 409 5.97 -49.29 -9.77
N GLN A 410 6.04 -49.56 -11.07
CA GLN A 410 5.20 -48.91 -12.08
C GLN A 410 3.74 -49.40 -11.99
N PRO A 411 2.74 -48.53 -12.22
CA PRO A 411 1.33 -48.93 -12.27
C PRO A 411 1.07 -50.00 -13.32
N THR A 412 0.26 -51.00 -12.99
CA THR A 412 -0.20 -52.03 -13.94
C THR A 412 -1.26 -51.51 -14.92
N LYS A 413 -1.92 -50.40 -14.59
CA LYS A 413 -2.87 -49.69 -15.45
C LYS A 413 -2.33 -48.29 -15.75
N PRO A 414 -2.39 -47.81 -17.00
CA PRO A 414 -1.99 -46.45 -17.34
C PRO A 414 -2.74 -45.42 -16.48
N GLN A 415 -1.98 -44.55 -15.80
CA GLN A 415 -2.53 -43.46 -14.98
C GLN A 415 -2.25 -42.14 -15.70
N ARG A 416 -3.29 -41.34 -15.95
CA ARG A 416 -3.14 -40.02 -16.58
C ARG A 416 -3.19 -38.94 -15.51
N PRO A 417 -2.19 -38.03 -15.44
CA PRO A 417 -2.28 -36.88 -14.53
C PRO A 417 -3.45 -35.98 -14.92
N PRO A 418 -4.05 -35.23 -13.97
CA PRO A 418 -5.06 -34.24 -14.30
C PRO A 418 -4.45 -33.21 -15.27
N ALA A 419 -5.18 -32.92 -16.36
CA ALA A 419 -4.79 -31.89 -17.31
C ALA A 419 -5.13 -30.52 -16.72
N SER A 420 -4.16 -29.60 -16.72
CA SER A 420 -4.45 -28.20 -16.37
C SER A 420 -5.30 -27.60 -17.49
N THR A 421 -6.49 -27.10 -17.16
CA THR A 421 -7.44 -26.51 -18.14
C THR A 421 -7.25 -25.02 -18.34
N THR A 422 -6.29 -24.41 -17.63
CA THR A 422 -5.95 -22.99 -17.64
C THR A 422 -4.43 -22.84 -17.69
N GLN A 423 -3.90 -21.73 -18.21
CA GLN A 423 -2.49 -21.38 -18.01
C GLN A 423 -2.27 -21.19 -16.50
N ALA A 424 -1.86 -22.27 -15.83
CA ALA A 424 -1.87 -22.36 -14.38
C ALA A 424 -1.05 -21.23 -13.75
N TYR A 425 -1.72 -20.45 -12.88
CA TYR A 425 -1.11 -19.50 -11.96
C TYR A 425 0.10 -20.11 -11.25
N GLN A 426 1.10 -19.29 -10.91
CA GLN A 426 2.26 -19.74 -10.14
C GLN A 426 1.80 -20.21 -8.75
N PHE A 427 1.62 -21.52 -8.60
CA PHE A 427 1.21 -22.13 -7.34
C PHE A 427 2.39 -22.17 -6.35
N ARG A 428 2.16 -21.68 -5.13
CA ARG A 428 3.12 -21.69 -4.02
C ARG A 428 2.97 -22.97 -3.18
N CYS A 429 3.98 -23.83 -3.18
CA CYS A 429 3.90 -25.14 -2.54
C CYS A 429 3.91 -25.07 -1.00
N GLY A 430 3.20 -26.00 -0.34
CA GLY A 430 3.04 -26.06 1.13
C GLY A 430 1.82 -25.30 1.67
N ASN A 431 1.28 -24.37 0.89
CA ASN A 431 0.15 -23.57 1.32
C ASN A 431 -1.18 -24.26 1.03
N THR A 432 -1.85 -24.74 2.08
CA THR A 432 -3.21 -25.31 1.99
C THR A 432 -4.21 -24.64 2.92
N ALA A 433 -3.82 -23.52 3.54
CA ALA A 433 -4.80 -22.50 3.82
C ALA A 433 -5.14 -21.86 2.47
N THR A 434 -6.42 -21.64 2.23
CA THR A 434 -6.88 -20.63 1.27
C THR A 434 -6.27 -19.28 1.67
N SER A 435 -5.00 -19.04 1.32
CA SER A 435 -4.47 -17.68 1.29
C SER A 435 -5.02 -17.06 0.03
N TYR A 436 -6.03 -16.24 0.21
CA TYR A 436 -6.45 -15.26 -0.78
C TYR A 436 -5.22 -14.40 -1.10
N ASP A 437 -4.59 -14.63 -2.26
CA ASP A 437 -3.46 -13.85 -2.75
C ASP A 437 -4.02 -12.52 -3.28
N VAL A 438 -4.17 -11.52 -2.41
CA VAL A 438 -4.44 -10.15 -2.88
C VAL A 438 -3.32 -9.79 -3.87
N GLY A 439 -3.70 -9.69 -5.15
CA GLY A 439 -2.78 -9.75 -6.28
C GLY A 439 -1.54 -8.88 -6.11
N THR A 440 -0.37 -9.52 -6.11
CA THR A 440 0.96 -8.88 -6.12
C THR A 440 1.38 -8.39 -7.52
N GLY A 441 0.44 -8.20 -8.44
CA GLY A 441 0.70 -7.57 -9.74
C GLY A 441 0.90 -6.06 -9.60
N ALA A 442 1.92 -5.49 -10.24
CA ALA A 442 2.17 -4.04 -10.24
C ALA A 442 0.91 -3.27 -10.63
N TRP A 443 0.45 -2.35 -9.77
CA TRP A 443 -0.67 -1.48 -10.11
C TRP A 443 -0.18 -0.30 -10.97
N THR A 444 -1.03 0.36 -11.74
CA THR A 444 -0.66 1.58 -12.45
C THR A 444 -1.83 2.53 -12.39
N TRP A 445 -1.57 3.81 -12.63
CA TRP A 445 -2.65 4.76 -12.84
C TRP A 445 -3.49 4.36 -14.06
N PRO A 446 -4.83 4.45 -13.97
CA PRO A 446 -5.72 4.08 -15.06
C PRO A 446 -5.68 5.09 -16.22
N ILE A 447 -5.21 6.32 -15.97
CA ILE A 447 -4.92 7.35 -16.96
C ILE A 447 -3.48 7.84 -16.71
N SER A 448 -2.74 8.15 -17.77
CA SER A 448 -1.35 8.61 -17.62
C SER A 448 -1.29 9.96 -16.90
N GLU A 449 -0.25 10.16 -16.10
CA GLU A 449 -0.01 11.41 -15.38
C GLU A 449 0.01 12.62 -16.34
N GLY A 450 -0.61 13.72 -15.91
CA GLY A 450 -0.74 14.93 -16.72
C GLY A 450 -1.89 14.93 -17.73
N GLN A 451 -2.63 13.81 -17.87
CA GLN A 451 -3.81 13.73 -18.76
C GLN A 451 -5.15 13.83 -18.03
N TYR A 452 -5.15 13.99 -16.71
CA TYR A 452 -6.36 14.05 -15.91
C TYR A 452 -6.24 15.07 -14.77
N GLU A 453 -7.39 15.53 -14.29
CA GLU A 453 -7.55 16.19 -13.00
C GLU A 453 -8.31 15.26 -12.03
N ILE A 454 -8.02 15.33 -10.74
CA ILE A 454 -8.76 14.56 -9.73
C ILE A 454 -10.15 15.18 -9.56
N GLY A 455 -11.17 14.39 -9.86
CA GLY A 455 -12.59 14.75 -9.75
C GLY A 455 -13.19 14.41 -8.40
N THR A 456 -14.47 14.05 -8.39
CA THR A 456 -15.23 13.64 -7.21
C THR A 456 -14.55 12.48 -6.47
N PRO A 457 -14.24 12.62 -5.17
CA PRO A 457 -13.60 11.56 -4.40
C PRO A 457 -14.57 10.45 -3.99
N PHE A 458 -14.01 9.28 -3.68
CA PHE A 458 -14.73 8.18 -3.04
C PHE A 458 -15.35 8.62 -1.70
N GLY A 459 -16.55 8.13 -1.41
CA GLY A 459 -17.26 8.38 -0.15
C GLY A 459 -17.92 9.76 -0.05
N GLN A 460 -17.90 10.57 -1.11
CA GLN A 460 -18.63 11.84 -1.12
C GLN A 460 -20.12 11.58 -0.97
N ALA A 461 -20.71 12.01 0.15
CA ALA A 461 -22.13 11.85 0.40
C ALA A 461 -22.96 12.79 -0.49
N GLY A 462 -24.11 12.30 -0.97
CA GLY A 462 -25.02 13.14 -1.74
C GLY A 462 -26.17 12.37 -2.40
N PRO A 463 -27.25 13.08 -2.79
CA PRO A 463 -28.43 12.46 -3.39
C PRO A 463 -28.22 12.06 -4.86
N LEU A 464 -27.07 12.41 -5.45
CA LEU A 464 -26.73 12.07 -6.83
C LEU A 464 -26.46 10.57 -7.04
N TRP A 465 -26.23 9.82 -5.96
CA TRP A 465 -25.89 8.39 -6.00
C TRP A 465 -26.94 7.57 -5.27
N ALA A 466 -27.37 6.46 -5.87
CA ALA A 466 -28.39 5.57 -5.29
C ALA A 466 -27.95 4.93 -3.95
N SER A 467 -26.65 4.75 -3.77
CA SER A 467 -25.99 4.33 -2.51
C SER A 467 -25.99 5.41 -1.42
N GLY A 468 -26.36 6.66 -1.76
CA GLY A 468 -26.24 7.83 -0.88
C GLY A 468 -24.84 8.44 -0.82
N PHE A 469 -23.85 7.83 -1.46
CA PHE A 469 -22.47 8.31 -1.55
C PHE A 469 -21.76 7.80 -2.81
N HIS A 470 -20.71 8.51 -3.22
CA HIS A 470 -19.90 8.17 -4.39
C HIS A 470 -19.06 6.90 -4.17
N THR A 471 -19.22 5.89 -5.02
CA THR A 471 -18.65 4.54 -4.84
C THR A 471 -17.25 4.36 -5.46
N GLY A 472 -16.73 5.38 -6.15
CA GLY A 472 -15.44 5.34 -6.84
C GLY A 472 -14.66 6.64 -6.72
N GLN A 473 -13.57 6.73 -7.48
CA GLN A 473 -12.79 7.94 -7.68
C GLN A 473 -12.96 8.40 -9.12
N ASP A 474 -13.33 9.67 -9.32
CA ASP A 474 -13.41 10.25 -10.66
C ASP A 474 -12.06 10.85 -11.09
N PHE A 475 -11.70 10.61 -12.34
CA PHE A 475 -10.57 11.22 -13.04
C PHE A 475 -11.11 12.02 -14.21
N VAL A 476 -11.17 13.34 -14.06
CA VAL A 476 -11.68 14.26 -15.07
C VAL A 476 -10.66 14.32 -16.20
N ALA A 477 -11.06 13.92 -17.40
CA ALA A 477 -10.23 13.96 -18.58
C ALA A 477 -11.10 14.13 -19.84
N PRO A 478 -10.57 14.70 -20.93
CA PRO A 478 -11.30 14.81 -22.18
C PRO A 478 -11.76 13.44 -22.71
N VAL A 479 -12.92 13.42 -23.38
CA VAL A 479 -13.39 12.23 -24.13
C VAL A 479 -12.29 11.75 -25.09
N GLY A 480 -12.06 10.45 -25.14
CA GLY A 480 -11.01 9.83 -25.95
C GLY A 480 -9.67 9.65 -25.25
N THR A 481 -9.49 10.18 -24.03
CA THR A 481 -8.27 9.95 -23.23
C THR A 481 -8.09 8.46 -22.95
N THR A 482 -6.89 7.91 -23.18
CA THR A 482 -6.62 6.48 -23.02
C THR A 482 -6.84 6.01 -21.58
N VAL A 483 -7.64 4.95 -21.41
CA VAL A 483 -7.83 4.24 -20.14
C VAL A 483 -7.11 2.90 -20.19
N ARG A 484 -6.37 2.59 -19.12
CA ARG A 484 -5.51 1.41 -18.99
C ARG A 484 -5.94 0.54 -17.81
N ALA A 485 -5.76 -0.77 -17.94
CA ALA A 485 -5.90 -1.70 -16.83
C ALA A 485 -4.89 -1.36 -15.74
N VAL A 486 -5.35 -1.15 -14.51
CA VAL A 486 -4.46 -0.83 -13.39
C VAL A 486 -3.61 -2.02 -12.99
N THR A 487 -4.10 -3.26 -13.10
CA THR A 487 -3.32 -4.47 -12.87
C THR A 487 -3.84 -5.62 -13.74
N ALA A 488 -3.10 -6.74 -13.75
CA ALA A 488 -3.45 -7.87 -14.59
C ALA A 488 -4.74 -8.55 -14.13
N GLY A 489 -5.57 -9.02 -15.06
CA GLY A 489 -6.82 -9.69 -14.72
C GLY A 489 -7.64 -10.12 -15.94
N THR A 490 -8.86 -10.57 -15.70
CA THR A 490 -9.80 -11.05 -16.72
C THR A 490 -10.91 -10.04 -16.91
N VAL A 491 -11.10 -9.61 -18.15
CA VAL A 491 -12.10 -8.59 -18.51
C VAL A 491 -13.51 -9.18 -18.48
N ARG A 492 -14.44 -8.41 -17.92
CA ARG A 492 -15.88 -8.51 -18.14
C ARG A 492 -16.40 -7.19 -18.68
N ILE A 493 -17.17 -7.26 -19.77
CA ILE A 493 -17.81 -6.08 -20.36
C ILE A 493 -19.27 -6.02 -19.92
N GLU A 494 -19.68 -4.87 -19.41
CA GLU A 494 -21.02 -4.64 -18.90
C GLU A 494 -21.57 -3.30 -19.42
N HIS A 495 -22.90 -3.19 -19.52
CA HIS A 495 -23.57 -1.96 -19.97
C HIS A 495 -24.70 -1.52 -19.01
N PRO A 496 -24.44 -1.34 -17.70
CA PRO A 496 -25.49 -0.93 -16.77
C PRO A 496 -25.87 0.53 -17.01
N ALA A 497 -27.15 0.87 -16.82
CA ALA A 497 -27.68 2.20 -17.11
C ALA A 497 -26.92 3.35 -16.42
N TRP A 498 -26.35 3.10 -15.22
CA TRP A 498 -25.58 4.10 -14.49
C TRP A 498 -24.17 4.29 -15.06
N ALA A 499 -23.48 3.24 -15.48
CA ALA A 499 -22.07 3.31 -15.92
C ALA A 499 -21.91 3.55 -17.42
N GLY A 500 -22.94 3.28 -18.23
CA GLY A 500 -22.77 3.23 -19.68
C GLY A 500 -21.89 2.06 -20.06
N ASN A 501 -20.84 2.28 -20.86
CA ASN A 501 -19.86 1.23 -21.13
C ASN A 501 -18.94 1.05 -19.92
N LEU A 502 -18.95 -0.15 -19.35
CA LEU A 502 -18.17 -0.54 -18.20
C LEU A 502 -17.23 -1.68 -18.58
N VAL A 503 -15.95 -1.50 -18.27
CA VAL A 503 -15.01 -2.62 -18.16
C VAL A 503 -14.87 -2.95 -16.69
N ARG A 504 -15.15 -4.20 -16.32
CA ARG A 504 -14.79 -4.79 -15.03
C ARG A 504 -13.60 -5.70 -15.26
N ILE A 505 -12.61 -5.66 -14.39
CA ILE A 505 -11.49 -6.59 -14.43
C ILE A 505 -11.47 -7.37 -13.13
N ASP A 506 -11.66 -8.68 -13.23
CA ASP A 506 -11.46 -9.62 -12.13
C ASP A 506 -9.97 -9.93 -12.02
N HIS A 507 -9.35 -9.51 -10.92
CA HIS A 507 -7.93 -9.72 -10.63
C HIS A 507 -7.68 -11.01 -9.84
N GLY A 508 -8.75 -11.76 -9.52
CA GLY A 508 -8.74 -12.91 -8.64
C GLY A 508 -8.92 -12.51 -7.17
N ASN A 509 -9.25 -13.50 -6.33
CA ASN A 509 -9.32 -13.37 -4.87
C ASN A 509 -10.30 -12.28 -4.37
N GLY A 510 -11.38 -12.06 -5.10
CA GLY A 510 -12.42 -11.09 -4.75
C GLY A 510 -12.02 -9.63 -4.97
N LEU A 511 -10.88 -9.38 -5.59
CA LEU A 511 -10.44 -8.05 -6.02
C LEU A 511 -10.91 -7.80 -7.45
N GLU A 512 -11.71 -6.76 -7.64
CA GLU A 512 -12.13 -6.31 -8.97
C GLU A 512 -11.87 -4.81 -9.13
N THR A 513 -11.64 -4.38 -10.37
CA THR A 513 -11.62 -2.95 -10.71
C THR A 513 -12.62 -2.63 -11.79
N LEU A 514 -13.26 -1.47 -11.68
CA LEU A 514 -14.29 -1.01 -12.61
C LEU A 514 -13.83 0.29 -13.27
N TYR A 515 -14.11 0.39 -14.57
CA TYR A 515 -13.78 1.54 -15.41
C TYR A 515 -15.05 1.93 -16.15
N ALA A 516 -15.77 2.91 -15.60
CA ALA A 516 -17.09 3.33 -16.07
C ALA A 516 -17.02 4.59 -16.95
N HIS A 517 -18.17 4.90 -17.57
CA HIS A 517 -18.37 6.04 -18.46
C HIS A 517 -17.44 6.05 -19.68
N LEU A 518 -17.10 4.86 -20.21
CA LEU A 518 -16.15 4.75 -21.33
C LEU A 518 -16.82 5.09 -22.66
N SER A 519 -16.13 5.86 -23.51
CA SER A 519 -16.58 6.12 -24.88
C SER A 519 -16.35 4.94 -25.80
N THR A 520 -15.26 4.21 -25.56
CA THR A 520 -14.87 3.03 -26.33
C THR A 520 -14.26 1.99 -25.41
N ILE A 521 -14.51 0.72 -25.74
CA ILE A 521 -13.83 -0.44 -25.16
C ILE A 521 -12.94 -1.04 -26.27
N THR A 522 -11.67 -1.29 -25.94
CA THR A 522 -10.65 -1.75 -26.90
C THR A 522 -10.22 -3.21 -26.67
N VAL A 523 -10.82 -3.86 -25.68
CA VAL A 523 -10.58 -5.26 -25.30
C VAL A 523 -11.86 -6.08 -25.47
N ALA A 524 -11.72 -7.40 -25.60
CA ALA A 524 -12.85 -8.31 -25.72
C ALA A 524 -13.30 -8.82 -24.32
N ASP A 525 -14.58 -9.19 -24.21
CA ASP A 525 -15.09 -9.88 -23.03
C ASP A 525 -14.35 -11.22 -22.82
N GLY A 526 -13.96 -11.51 -21.58
CA GLY A 526 -13.13 -12.67 -21.23
C GLY A 526 -11.65 -12.56 -21.60
N ALA A 527 -11.19 -11.43 -22.17
CA ALA A 527 -9.78 -11.23 -22.46
C ALA A 527 -8.95 -11.11 -21.18
N HIS A 528 -7.75 -11.69 -21.19
CA HIS A 528 -6.75 -11.40 -20.16
C HIS A 528 -5.97 -10.14 -20.54
N VAL A 529 -5.82 -9.25 -19.57
CA VAL A 529 -5.08 -7.99 -19.72
C VAL A 529 -3.97 -7.91 -18.69
N VAL A 530 -2.93 -7.13 -18.99
CA VAL A 530 -1.81 -6.85 -18.07
C VAL A 530 -1.85 -5.40 -17.59
N ALA A 531 -1.15 -5.09 -16.49
CA ALA A 531 -1.03 -3.73 -16.00
C ALA A 531 -0.53 -2.76 -17.10
N GLY A 532 -1.19 -1.62 -17.24
CA GLY A 532 -0.87 -0.59 -18.23
C GLY A 532 -1.39 -0.86 -19.64
N GLN A 533 -1.97 -2.04 -19.90
CA GLN A 533 -2.61 -2.33 -21.19
C GLN A 533 -3.82 -1.42 -21.39
N GLN A 534 -3.94 -0.81 -22.57
CA GLN A 534 -5.13 -0.04 -22.93
C GLN A 534 -6.36 -0.95 -22.95
N ILE A 535 -7.42 -0.50 -22.29
CA ILE A 535 -8.71 -1.20 -22.21
C ILE A 535 -9.86 -0.38 -22.77
N GLY A 536 -9.71 0.94 -22.89
CA GLY A 536 -10.74 1.81 -23.44
C GLY A 536 -10.29 3.26 -23.55
N ALA A 537 -11.28 4.14 -23.65
CA ALA A 537 -11.08 5.57 -23.59
C ALA A 537 -12.15 6.26 -22.75
N VAL A 538 -11.76 7.33 -22.08
CA VAL A 538 -12.65 8.19 -21.28
C VAL A 538 -13.82 8.64 -22.15
N GLY A 539 -15.01 8.67 -21.57
CA GLY A 539 -16.24 9.11 -22.21
C GLY A 539 -17.15 9.86 -21.25
N THR A 540 -18.45 9.75 -21.51
CA THR A 540 -19.51 10.38 -20.71
C THR A 540 -20.80 9.55 -20.73
N GLU A 541 -20.70 8.27 -21.08
CA GLU A 541 -21.81 7.35 -21.25
C GLU A 541 -22.46 7.00 -19.89
N GLY A 542 -23.76 6.68 -19.91
CA GLY A 542 -24.51 6.40 -18.69
C GLY A 542 -24.86 7.68 -17.93
N ASN A 543 -24.96 7.57 -16.60
CA ASN A 543 -25.29 8.69 -15.74
C ASN A 543 -24.02 9.47 -15.36
N SER A 544 -23.66 10.45 -16.19
CA SER A 544 -22.47 11.28 -16.02
C SER A 544 -22.81 12.77 -16.11
N THR A 545 -22.10 13.60 -15.34
CA THR A 545 -22.23 15.07 -15.37
C THR A 545 -21.27 15.74 -16.36
N GLY A 546 -20.35 14.97 -16.95
CA GLY A 546 -19.36 15.44 -17.92
C GLY A 546 -18.23 14.43 -18.15
N PRO A 547 -17.28 14.70 -19.06
CA PRO A 547 -16.22 13.74 -19.39
C PRO A 547 -15.31 13.39 -18.21
N HIS A 548 -15.31 12.12 -17.80
CA HIS A 548 -14.41 11.58 -16.76
C HIS A 548 -14.36 10.04 -16.81
N LEU A 549 -13.30 9.46 -16.25
CA LEU A 549 -13.29 8.06 -15.86
C LEU A 549 -13.78 7.95 -14.43
N HIS A 550 -14.81 7.16 -14.19
CA HIS A 550 -15.17 6.72 -12.85
C HIS A 550 -14.51 5.36 -12.57
N PHE A 551 -13.63 5.33 -11.57
CA PHE A 551 -12.82 4.15 -11.24
C PHE A 551 -13.18 3.62 -9.86
N GLU A 552 -13.51 2.34 -9.77
CA GLU A 552 -13.79 1.67 -8.48
C GLU A 552 -12.81 0.53 -8.23
N VAL A 553 -12.56 0.26 -6.96
CA VAL A 553 -11.92 -0.97 -6.48
C VAL A 553 -12.94 -1.68 -5.60
N HIS A 554 -13.16 -2.96 -5.88
CA HIS A 554 -14.02 -3.83 -5.11
C HIS A 554 -13.18 -4.89 -4.41
N LEU A 555 -13.44 -5.13 -3.13
CA LEU A 555 -12.80 -6.19 -2.36
C LEU A 555 -13.88 -7.03 -1.66
N GLY A 556 -13.96 -8.32 -1.99
CA GLY A 556 -14.99 -9.21 -1.43
C GLY A 556 -16.42 -8.84 -1.83
N GLY A 557 -16.59 -8.01 -2.86
CA GLY A 557 -17.89 -7.48 -3.32
C GLY A 557 -18.25 -6.09 -2.80
N ASP A 558 -17.46 -5.52 -1.88
CA ASP A 558 -17.68 -4.17 -1.34
C ASP A 558 -16.79 -3.13 -2.05
N THR A 559 -17.34 -1.93 -2.29
CA THR A 559 -16.58 -0.80 -2.84
C THR A 559 -15.68 -0.17 -1.78
N VAL A 560 -14.40 -0.01 -2.12
CA VAL A 560 -13.38 0.58 -1.24
C VAL A 560 -12.71 1.78 -1.90
N ASN A 561 -12.08 2.66 -1.10
CA ASN A 561 -11.39 3.83 -1.63
C ASN A 561 -10.26 3.40 -2.59
N PRO A 562 -10.28 3.82 -3.87
CA PRO A 562 -9.28 3.40 -4.85
C PRO A 562 -7.90 4.05 -4.66
N MET A 563 -7.83 5.23 -4.03
CA MET A 563 -6.61 6.04 -4.00
C MET A 563 -5.40 5.37 -3.31
N PRO A 564 -5.55 4.63 -2.19
CA PRO A 564 -4.45 3.86 -1.61
C PRO A 564 -3.87 2.77 -2.53
N PHE A 565 -4.70 2.15 -3.36
CA PHE A 565 -4.26 1.12 -4.33
C PHE A 565 -3.51 1.73 -5.51
N LEU A 566 -3.91 2.93 -5.95
CA LEU A 566 -3.22 3.67 -7.01
C LEU A 566 -1.91 4.31 -6.51
N ALA A 567 -1.89 4.78 -5.27
CA ALA A 567 -0.70 5.34 -4.63
C ALA A 567 0.40 4.30 -4.35
N THR A 568 0.03 3.01 -4.28
CA THR A 568 0.96 1.88 -4.08
C THR A 568 1.42 1.24 -5.40
N GLY A 569 0.93 1.72 -6.55
CA GLY A 569 1.02 0.98 -7.80
C GLY A 569 2.31 1.11 -8.58
N SER A 570 3.01 2.25 -8.60
CA SER A 570 4.21 2.42 -9.43
C SER A 570 5.36 1.45 -9.06
N THR A 571 5.31 0.20 -9.52
CA THR A 571 6.34 -0.86 -9.49
C THR A 571 7.11 -1.08 -8.19
N SER A 572 6.60 -0.60 -7.07
CA SER A 572 7.13 -0.92 -5.77
C SER A 572 5.99 -0.77 -4.78
N THR A 573 5.67 -1.80 -4.00
CA THR A 573 5.58 -1.54 -2.56
C THR A 573 6.77 -0.64 -2.27
N GLY A 574 6.53 0.64 -1.99
CA GLY A 574 7.60 1.63 -1.88
C GLY A 574 8.78 1.08 -1.07
N TRP A 575 10.00 1.47 -1.41
CA TRP A 575 11.25 0.86 -0.93
C TRP A 575 11.12 0.17 0.43
N GLY A 576 11.23 -1.16 0.46
CA GLY A 576 11.13 -1.95 1.71
C GLY A 576 9.73 -2.25 2.24
N GLY A 577 8.66 -2.00 1.46
CA GLY A 577 7.27 -2.24 1.90
C GLY A 577 6.54 -1.01 2.45
N TYR A 578 7.16 0.17 2.39
CA TYR A 578 6.67 1.38 3.04
C TYR A 578 6.03 2.36 2.05
N SER A 579 5.04 3.13 2.51
CA SER A 579 4.42 4.21 1.73
C SER A 579 5.30 5.47 1.69
N ASN A 580 5.05 6.35 0.72
CA ASN A 580 5.77 7.62 0.59
C ASN A 580 5.65 8.45 1.87
N GLY A 581 6.79 8.85 2.45
CA GLY A 581 6.87 9.57 3.71
C GLY A 581 6.67 8.73 4.97
N MET A 582 6.51 7.40 4.84
CA MET A 582 6.27 6.46 5.95
C MET A 582 7.42 5.44 6.10
N ILE A 583 8.61 5.73 5.58
CA ILE A 583 9.81 4.92 5.78
C ILE A 583 10.32 5.13 7.23
N PRO A 584 10.46 4.07 8.04
CA PRO A 584 11.01 4.16 9.39
C PRO A 584 12.45 4.66 9.41
N ALA A 585 12.81 5.46 10.42
CA ALA A 585 14.15 6.04 10.54
C ALA A 585 15.27 4.99 10.65
N ASP A 586 14.99 3.83 11.26
CA ASP A 586 15.93 2.70 11.37
C ASP A 586 16.17 1.98 10.03
N LYS A 587 15.38 2.29 9.00
CA LYS A 587 15.58 1.83 7.63
C LYS A 587 16.28 2.89 6.76
N LEU A 588 16.45 4.12 7.24
CA LEU A 588 17.16 5.15 6.51
C LEU A 588 18.61 5.22 6.95
N CYS A 589 19.47 5.73 6.06
CA CYS A 589 20.87 5.94 6.34
C CYS A 589 21.17 7.44 6.45
N GLY A 590 21.93 7.81 7.47
CA GLY A 590 22.43 9.17 7.64
C GLY A 590 23.46 9.54 6.57
N ILE A 591 23.48 10.81 6.18
CA ILE A 591 24.47 11.37 5.24
C ILE A 591 25.37 12.41 5.91
N SER A 592 26.61 12.51 5.44
CA SER A 592 27.59 13.50 5.92
C SER A 592 27.27 14.88 5.35
N GLY A 593 27.30 15.95 6.16
CA GLY A 593 27.13 17.33 5.70
C GLY A 593 26.00 18.12 6.36
N GLY A 594 25.14 17.46 7.15
CA GLY A 594 24.19 18.14 8.04
C GLY A 594 23.63 17.17 9.10
N SER A 595 23.50 17.63 10.35
CA SER A 595 22.98 16.83 11.45
C SER A 595 21.52 16.45 11.19
N GLY A 596 21.21 15.16 11.08
CA GLY A 596 19.83 14.65 11.00
C GLY A 596 19.29 14.40 9.60
N HIS A 597 20.07 14.64 8.53
CA HIS A 597 19.64 14.27 7.17
C HIS A 597 19.76 12.77 6.94
N MET A 598 18.72 12.23 6.30
CA MET A 598 18.56 10.81 6.05
C MET A 598 18.10 10.60 4.62
N LEU A 599 18.57 9.51 4.02
CA LEU A 599 18.15 9.05 2.70
C LEU A 599 17.99 7.53 2.71
N ARG A 600 17.41 7.01 1.64
CA ARG A 600 17.48 5.58 1.30
C ARG A 600 18.95 5.16 1.26
N CYS A 601 19.28 3.98 1.77
CA CYS A 601 20.69 3.64 2.02
C CYS A 601 21.59 3.59 0.76
N ASP A 602 21.03 3.22 -0.38
CA ASP A 602 21.69 3.31 -1.68
C ASP A 602 21.88 4.77 -2.16
N ALA A 603 20.85 5.61 -2.03
CA ALA A 603 20.94 7.03 -2.32
C ALA A 603 21.93 7.75 -1.40
N ALA A 604 21.96 7.37 -0.11
CA ALA A 604 22.91 7.88 0.88
C ALA A 604 24.36 7.54 0.50
N ALA A 605 24.62 6.31 0.08
CA ALA A 605 25.95 5.89 -0.37
C ALA A 605 26.39 6.66 -1.63
N ALA A 606 25.48 6.83 -2.60
CA ALA A 606 25.73 7.63 -3.79
C ALA A 606 25.99 9.11 -3.48
N TYR A 607 25.20 9.70 -2.57
CA TYR A 607 25.38 11.06 -2.09
C TYR A 607 26.76 11.26 -1.46
N GLN A 608 27.23 10.31 -0.63
CA GLN A 608 28.54 10.40 0.01
C GLN A 608 29.69 10.39 -1.01
N GLN A 609 29.58 9.60 -2.08
CA GLN A 609 30.56 9.59 -3.16
C GLN A 609 30.57 10.93 -3.93
N LEU A 610 29.39 11.45 -4.27
CA LEU A 610 29.23 12.77 -4.89
C LEU A 610 29.80 13.89 -4.00
N ALA A 611 29.48 13.88 -2.71
CA ALA A 611 29.96 14.88 -1.75
C ALA A 611 31.48 14.84 -1.60
N SER A 612 32.10 13.66 -1.65
CA SER A 612 33.55 13.50 -1.64
C SER A 612 34.20 14.10 -2.91
N ALA A 613 33.65 13.81 -4.09
CA ALA A 613 34.12 14.37 -5.35
C ALA A 613 33.97 15.90 -5.39
N TYR A 614 32.82 16.42 -4.94
CA TYR A 614 32.55 17.85 -4.84
C TYR A 614 33.55 18.54 -3.91
N LYS A 615 33.87 17.91 -2.76
CA LYS A 615 34.88 18.41 -1.83
C LYS A 615 36.28 18.39 -2.44
N GLY A 616 36.62 17.38 -3.23
CA GLY A 616 37.87 17.34 -3.98
C GLY A 616 38.00 18.51 -4.97
N GLN A 617 36.90 18.88 -5.63
CA GLN A 617 36.88 19.97 -6.61
C GLN A 617 36.92 21.37 -5.97
N PHE A 618 36.07 21.61 -4.96
CA PHE A 618 35.82 22.95 -4.44
C PHE A 618 36.43 23.20 -3.05
N GLY A 619 37.03 22.19 -2.43
CA GLY A 619 37.57 22.26 -1.06
C GLY A 619 36.50 22.43 0.03
N LYS A 620 35.21 22.36 -0.33
CA LYS A 620 34.07 22.59 0.57
C LYS A 620 33.18 21.35 0.64
N THR A 621 32.59 21.11 1.80
CA THR A 621 31.56 20.07 1.94
C THR A 621 30.33 20.44 1.13
N LEU A 622 29.71 19.44 0.49
CA LEU A 622 28.45 19.62 -0.24
C LEU A 622 27.35 20.04 0.74
N CYS A 623 26.75 21.20 0.48
CA CYS A 623 25.75 21.83 1.35
C CYS A 623 24.36 21.26 1.03
N ILE A 624 23.61 20.87 2.07
CA ILE A 624 22.27 20.30 1.96
C ILE A 624 21.29 21.04 2.88
N THR A 625 20.08 21.32 2.38
CA THR A 625 18.99 21.94 3.14
C THR A 625 17.84 21.00 3.40
N ASP A 626 17.59 20.03 2.51
CA ASP A 626 16.50 19.06 2.67
C ASP A 626 16.87 17.68 2.10
N SER A 627 16.27 16.62 2.64
CA SER A 627 16.55 15.21 2.31
C SER A 627 15.26 14.38 2.43
N TYR A 628 15.26 13.22 3.08
CA TYR A 628 14.03 12.50 3.36
C TYR A 628 13.00 13.36 4.11
N ARG A 629 11.74 13.34 3.64
CA ARG A 629 10.62 14.08 4.23
C ARG A 629 9.50 13.13 4.62
N SER A 630 9.26 13.00 5.93
CA SER A 630 8.14 12.20 6.45
C SER A 630 6.80 12.72 5.95
N TYR A 631 5.77 11.87 5.91
CA TYR A 631 4.44 12.23 5.44
C TYR A 631 3.89 13.42 6.23
N ALA A 632 4.04 13.41 7.57
CA ALA A 632 3.66 14.53 8.43
C ALA A 632 4.38 15.84 8.05
N SER A 633 5.65 15.77 7.65
CA SER A 633 6.42 16.94 7.20
C SER A 633 6.01 17.40 5.80
N GLN A 634 5.56 16.48 4.94
CA GLN A 634 4.97 16.82 3.64
C GLN A 634 3.63 17.56 3.82
N VAL A 635 2.77 17.08 4.73
CA VAL A 635 1.50 17.74 5.08
C VAL A 635 1.76 19.15 5.62
N ASP A 636 2.70 19.31 6.55
CA ASP A 636 3.05 20.63 7.09
C ASP A 636 3.61 21.58 6.01
N LEU A 637 4.52 21.10 5.16
CA LEU A 637 5.10 21.88 4.08
C LEU A 637 4.04 22.29 3.05
N TYR A 638 3.15 21.37 2.66
CA TYR A 638 2.06 21.64 1.73
C TYR A 638 1.05 22.64 2.32
N GLY A 639 0.75 22.54 3.61
CA GLY A 639 -0.10 23.52 4.30
C GLY A 639 0.49 24.94 4.32
N ARG A 640 1.83 25.07 4.43
CA ARG A 640 2.52 26.36 4.42
C ARG A 640 2.78 26.91 3.03
N LYS A 641 3.07 26.04 2.05
CA LYS A 641 3.54 26.40 0.70
C LYS A 641 2.88 25.53 -0.39
N PRO A 642 1.56 25.56 -0.56
CA PRO A 642 0.83 24.61 -1.43
C PRO A 642 1.17 24.73 -2.92
N SER A 643 1.69 25.88 -3.37
CA SER A 643 2.10 26.09 -4.77
C SER A 643 3.51 25.60 -5.09
N LEU A 644 4.31 25.29 -4.07
CA LEU A 644 5.72 24.89 -4.18
C LEU A 644 5.99 23.49 -3.61
N ALA A 645 4.99 22.86 -2.99
CA ALA A 645 5.13 21.55 -2.38
C ALA A 645 4.39 20.50 -3.22
N ALA A 646 5.00 19.32 -3.36
CA ALA A 646 4.30 18.15 -3.86
C ALA A 646 3.13 17.78 -2.93
N LEU A 647 2.08 17.19 -3.49
CA LEU A 647 0.97 16.66 -2.71
C LEU A 647 1.51 15.63 -1.70
N PRO A 648 1.08 15.65 -0.42
CA PRO A 648 1.54 14.69 0.55
C PRO A 648 1.30 13.25 0.09
N GLY A 649 2.34 12.43 0.12
CA GLY A 649 2.32 11.05 -0.39
C GLY A 649 2.84 10.89 -1.82
N THR A 650 3.21 11.98 -2.52
CA THR A 650 3.78 11.90 -3.88
C THR A 650 5.18 12.51 -3.99
N SER A 651 5.74 13.05 -2.91
CA SER A 651 7.03 13.74 -2.94
C SER A 651 8.22 12.79 -3.11
N ASN A 652 9.16 13.07 -4.01
CA ASN A 652 10.41 12.28 -4.12
C ASN A 652 11.28 12.34 -2.84
N HIS A 653 11.15 13.39 -2.04
CA HIS A 653 11.73 13.42 -0.68
C HIS A 653 11.09 12.37 0.24
N GLY A 654 9.81 12.05 0.07
CA GLY A 654 9.11 10.98 0.79
C GLY A 654 9.60 9.57 0.46
N TRP A 655 10.36 9.41 -0.61
CA TRP A 655 11.01 8.14 -0.98
C TRP A 655 12.46 8.06 -0.51
N GLY A 656 13.00 9.12 0.09
CA GLY A 656 14.40 9.19 0.51
C GLY A 656 15.38 9.20 -0.67
N VAL A 657 14.95 9.69 -1.83
CA VAL A 657 15.74 9.74 -3.07
C VAL A 657 15.89 11.16 -3.64
N ALA A 658 15.52 12.19 -2.89
CA ALA A 658 15.69 13.58 -3.31
C ALA A 658 16.46 14.38 -2.26
N VAL A 659 17.20 15.38 -2.73
CA VAL A 659 17.92 16.34 -1.90
C VAL A 659 17.74 17.74 -2.44
N ASP A 660 17.67 18.71 -1.53
CA ASP A 660 17.76 20.14 -1.85
C ASP A 660 19.13 20.64 -1.39
N LEU A 661 19.89 21.23 -2.32
CA LEU A 661 21.29 21.60 -2.13
C LEU A 661 21.49 23.11 -2.08
N CYS A 662 22.51 23.55 -1.34
CA CYS A 662 22.86 24.96 -1.15
C CYS A 662 24.34 25.24 -1.51
N GLY A 663 24.83 26.43 -1.16
CA GLY A 663 26.26 26.75 -1.26
C GLY A 663 26.69 27.10 -2.68
N GLY A 664 25.76 27.64 -3.48
CA GLY A 664 25.97 28.05 -4.86
C GLY A 664 25.28 27.14 -5.87
N ILE A 665 24.94 25.91 -5.50
CA ILE A 665 24.18 24.98 -6.37
C ILE A 665 22.73 25.46 -6.55
N ASP A 666 22.18 26.13 -5.53
CA ASP A 666 20.84 26.71 -5.46
C ASP A 666 20.61 27.91 -6.41
N HIS A 667 21.58 28.26 -7.25
CA HIS A 667 21.48 29.34 -8.22
C HIS A 667 21.96 28.87 -9.60
N PHE A 668 21.17 29.13 -10.64
CA PHE A 668 21.55 28.82 -12.02
C PHE A 668 22.82 29.58 -12.43
N GLY A 669 23.66 28.94 -13.24
CA GLY A 669 24.83 29.57 -13.86
C GLY A 669 26.08 29.69 -12.98
N THR A 670 26.03 29.27 -11.71
CA THR A 670 27.24 29.22 -10.86
C THR A 670 28.18 28.10 -11.29
N ALA A 671 29.46 28.20 -10.93
CA ALA A 671 30.44 27.15 -11.20
C ALA A 671 30.06 25.82 -10.52
N GLN A 672 29.45 25.89 -9.34
CA GLN A 672 28.97 24.77 -8.56
C GLN A 672 27.80 24.05 -9.25
N TYR A 673 26.80 24.81 -9.71
CA TYR A 673 25.65 24.27 -10.44
C TYR A 673 26.09 23.61 -11.76
N GLN A 674 26.97 24.26 -12.52
CA GLN A 674 27.52 23.71 -13.77
C GLN A 674 28.35 22.44 -13.55
N TRP A 675 29.14 22.40 -12.47
CA TRP A 675 29.88 21.19 -12.10
C TRP A 675 28.92 20.06 -11.72
N MET A 676 27.87 20.34 -10.95
CA MET A 676 26.86 19.34 -10.59
C MET A 676 26.16 18.77 -11.84
N LEU A 677 25.76 19.62 -12.80
CA LEU A 677 25.15 19.14 -14.05
C LEU A 677 26.04 18.17 -14.83
N SER A 678 27.35 18.41 -14.83
CA SER A 678 28.32 17.61 -15.58
C SER A 678 28.82 16.36 -14.84
N HIS A 679 28.77 16.33 -13.50
CA HIS A 679 29.41 15.28 -12.70
C HIS A 679 28.43 14.47 -11.84
N ALA A 680 27.33 15.05 -11.36
CA ALA A 680 26.36 14.35 -10.52
C ALA A 680 25.76 13.09 -11.18
N PRO A 681 25.49 13.06 -12.50
CA PRO A 681 24.99 11.86 -13.17
C PRO A 681 25.92 10.64 -13.05
N ALA A 682 27.24 10.85 -12.97
CA ALA A 682 28.21 9.76 -12.78
C ALA A 682 28.04 9.05 -11.42
N PHE A 683 27.37 9.70 -10.46
CA PHE A 683 27.05 9.18 -9.14
C PHE A 683 25.56 8.81 -9.01
N GLY A 684 24.80 8.83 -10.11
CA GLY A 684 23.37 8.47 -10.13
C GLY A 684 22.41 9.59 -9.69
N TRP A 685 22.90 10.82 -9.54
CA TRP A 685 22.12 12.00 -9.20
C TRP A 685 21.84 12.84 -10.44
N VAL A 686 20.58 13.23 -10.65
CA VAL A 686 20.16 14.02 -11.80
C VAL A 686 19.46 15.30 -11.35
N HIS A 687 19.55 16.32 -12.17
CA HIS A 687 18.70 17.48 -12.08
C HIS A 687 17.48 17.24 -12.97
N PRO A 688 16.26 17.15 -12.41
CA PRO A 688 15.09 16.77 -13.19
C PRO A 688 14.68 17.89 -14.16
N SER A 689 14.16 17.51 -15.32
CA SER A 689 13.87 18.44 -16.42
C SER A 689 12.81 19.49 -16.07
N TRP A 690 11.87 19.17 -15.17
CA TRP A 690 10.85 20.10 -14.69
C TRP A 690 11.43 21.21 -13.81
N ALA A 691 12.59 20.99 -13.18
CA ALA A 691 13.25 21.96 -12.30
C ALA A 691 14.16 22.95 -13.06
N ASN A 692 14.36 22.73 -14.37
CA ASN A 692 15.20 23.59 -15.21
C ASN A 692 14.61 24.99 -15.39
N GLN A 693 15.50 25.93 -15.73
CA GLN A 693 15.14 27.30 -16.05
C GLN A 693 14.18 27.39 -17.24
N GLY A 694 13.06 28.11 -17.09
CA GLY A 694 12.07 28.34 -18.15
C GLY A 694 10.89 27.34 -18.14
N GLY A 695 10.84 26.42 -17.17
CA GLY A 695 9.76 25.43 -17.01
C GLY A 695 8.58 25.88 -16.15
N GLY A 696 8.63 27.06 -15.53
CA GLY A 696 7.56 27.60 -14.66
C GLY A 696 7.52 27.05 -13.23
N ARG A 697 8.44 26.13 -12.88
CA ARG A 697 8.73 25.64 -11.52
C ARG A 697 10.24 25.42 -11.34
N GLU A 698 10.98 26.51 -11.49
CA GLU A 698 12.44 26.51 -11.45
C GLU A 698 12.98 26.21 -10.04
N GLU A 699 13.74 25.11 -9.91
CA GLU A 699 14.31 24.66 -8.63
C GLU A 699 15.77 24.22 -8.79
N PRO A 700 16.73 25.15 -9.01
CA PRO A 700 18.15 24.81 -9.22
C PRO A 700 18.78 24.01 -8.07
N TRP A 701 18.19 24.09 -6.87
CA TRP A 701 18.60 23.34 -5.68
C TRP A 701 18.16 21.88 -5.68
N HIS A 702 17.18 21.45 -6.50
CA HIS A 702 16.56 20.14 -6.40
C HIS A 702 17.25 19.08 -7.25
N TRP A 703 17.62 17.96 -6.63
CA TRP A 703 18.31 16.84 -7.26
C TRP A 703 17.71 15.50 -6.83
N GLU A 704 17.59 14.57 -7.78
CA GLU A 704 16.96 13.27 -7.59
C GLU A 704 17.91 12.12 -7.88
N PHE A 705 17.80 11.04 -7.10
CA PHE A 705 18.57 9.81 -7.25
C PHE A 705 17.74 8.76 -8.01
N GLY A 706 18.28 8.24 -9.12
CA GLY A 706 17.75 7.01 -9.74
C GLY A 706 16.84 7.13 -10.97
N LYS A 707 16.95 8.19 -11.80
CA LYS A 707 16.42 8.19 -13.18
C LYS A 707 17.24 9.11 -14.11
N PRO A 708 17.82 8.63 -15.23
CA PRO A 708 17.97 9.45 -16.41
C PRO A 708 16.66 9.40 -17.22
N ALA A 709 16.07 10.55 -17.51
CA ALA A 709 15.10 10.65 -18.60
C ALA A 709 15.87 10.46 -19.91
N ASN A 710 15.89 9.22 -20.44
CA ASN A 710 16.42 8.75 -21.74
C ASN A 710 17.62 7.76 -21.64
N ALA A 711 17.37 6.56 -21.12
CA ALA A 711 18.13 5.36 -21.46
C ALA A 711 17.16 4.22 -21.80
#